data_AF-A0A2M8NWR4-F1
#
_entry.id   AF-A0A2M8NWR4-F1
#
_cell.length_a   1.000
_cell.length_b   1.000
_cell.length_c   1.000
_cell.angle_alpha   90.00
_cell.angle_beta   90.00
_cell.angle_gamma   90.00
#
_symmetry.space_group_name_H-M   'P 1'
#
loop_
_entity.id
_entity.type
_entity.pdbx_description
1 polymer ?
#
loop_
_entity_poly.entity_id
_entity_poly.type
_entity_poly.pdbx_seq_one_letter_code
_entity_poly.pdbx_strand_id
1 'polypeptide(L)'
;MAAYLIVDVDDLLAHFQARGAALDLQELAVGLRGGAALAAGLVNADRLRAIAVANWSAYSSNQRPNPQQVFRAAGYETFDMPTRDGLADALIIHYFSYDPEPVDELIIATTSPDLFPIIRRVKTTHNARTRLWGTVDVLSGTEYAKDVIFQPLESLPGIKTKNVAVYIDFENISISLNEQGFVVNLDHLIDRFVARARAYGQVVKMSAYAPWGQRGTLPPLVDANGREITEDAASRLALASIDPVFNLPGKNSADVRIARDVLSDVGHHDSADVYIIASGDRDFNDVLNALVKQNVSVVVWGVRGSTSRMLENNPSITVEYIEDFTDLQTHQSLVNTSPSEDQFVAFTPSQWTSIIIQFDRLTLESGSDSVSIRQLVEQLQAVGAAASRPRGEDFVSQALSLGILKAVSTRGHVMVNAHHPIVEKTRLIVERIVRRVENTLQVRGWEYVNYGFLLKGLAMDTELDRPGCNLDDQWRSHWIDALVREQVLERQLIPHRQNPDDLVPVIKLCATYPIPSSITPASAVQESDGAWLRLSLDELMKTQRETAEMVRRVVVSVEQFTSFRKFAWCPLGSLHRRLRVFDTGMSFQLAVEYLAKNNAVDVQEYTNPQSNYDTKGISLNMQHPLVQRIIAERDAFVRVLLQLYERNQLITEQSVQMSDKRANWDLPLWFSIMETENVLNVLPGRVGQYSLFRTHHTVTVVAGDNPDGSSES
;
A
#
# COMPACT_ATOMS: atom_id res chain seq x y z
N MET A 1 18.62 -49.75 -38.04
CA MET A 1 18.02 -48.47 -37.64
C MET A 1 18.88 -47.93 -36.52
N ALA A 2 19.68 -46.91 -36.82
CA ALA A 2 20.59 -46.30 -35.87
C ALA A 2 19.86 -45.16 -35.14
N ALA A 3 19.51 -45.38 -33.87
CA ALA A 3 18.80 -44.41 -33.04
C ALA A 3 19.68 -43.98 -31.86
N TYR A 4 19.74 -42.66 -31.64
CA TYR A 4 20.55 -42.03 -30.61
C TYR A 4 19.69 -41.22 -29.66
N LEU A 5 19.98 -41.33 -28.36
CA LEU A 5 19.50 -40.44 -27.31
C LEU A 5 20.71 -39.78 -26.64
N ILE A 6 20.81 -38.46 -26.69
CA ILE A 6 21.83 -37.68 -25.99
C ILE A 6 21.14 -36.87 -24.90
N VAL A 7 21.54 -37.05 -23.64
CA VAL A 7 20.96 -36.36 -22.48
C VAL A 7 22.01 -35.46 -21.84
N ASP A 8 21.77 -34.15 -21.85
CA ASP A 8 22.56 -33.19 -21.07
C ASP A 8 22.06 -33.20 -19.61
N VAL A 9 22.73 -33.98 -18.77
CA VAL A 9 22.28 -34.23 -17.39
C VAL A 9 22.46 -32.98 -16.53
N ASP A 10 23.55 -32.23 -16.73
CA ASP A 10 23.78 -30.99 -15.99
C ASP A 10 22.70 -29.95 -16.30
N ASP A 11 22.34 -29.79 -17.58
CA ASP A 11 21.29 -28.86 -17.98
C ASP A 11 19.94 -29.22 -17.38
N LEU A 12 19.53 -30.48 -17.55
CA LEU A 12 18.22 -30.91 -17.12
C LEU A 12 18.08 -30.84 -15.59
N LEU A 13 19.08 -31.29 -14.84
CA LEU A 13 19.03 -31.22 -13.38
C LEU A 13 19.02 -29.78 -12.88
N ALA A 14 19.84 -28.89 -13.45
CA ALA A 14 19.81 -27.47 -13.11
C ALA A 14 18.45 -26.85 -13.41
N HIS A 15 17.83 -27.19 -14.54
CA HIS A 15 16.53 -26.66 -14.94
C HIS A 15 15.39 -27.20 -14.04
N PHE A 16 15.41 -28.47 -13.67
CA PHE A 16 14.44 -29.04 -12.73
C PHE A 16 14.58 -28.44 -11.32
N GLN A 17 15.81 -28.23 -10.85
CA GLN A 17 16.07 -27.54 -9.58
C GLN A 17 15.56 -26.09 -9.60
N ALA A 18 15.82 -25.35 -10.68
CA ALA A 18 15.33 -23.98 -10.83
C ALA A 18 13.80 -23.88 -10.83
N ARG A 19 13.09 -24.91 -11.29
CA ARG A 19 11.63 -25.01 -11.24
C ARG A 19 11.07 -25.55 -9.92
N GLY A 20 11.95 -25.99 -9.01
CA GLY A 20 11.55 -26.59 -7.73
C GLY A 20 10.92 -27.97 -7.84
N ALA A 21 10.96 -28.63 -9.00
CA ALA A 21 10.31 -29.92 -9.19
C ALA A 21 11.05 -31.04 -8.44
N ALA A 22 10.35 -31.77 -7.57
CA ALA A 22 10.88 -33.00 -6.97
C ALA A 22 11.04 -34.07 -8.05
N LEU A 23 12.29 -34.27 -8.51
CA LEU A 23 12.63 -35.22 -9.57
C LEU A 23 13.12 -36.56 -8.98
N ASP A 24 12.46 -37.65 -9.33
CA ASP A 24 13.05 -38.99 -9.17
C ASP A 24 14.01 -39.26 -10.33
N LEU A 25 15.30 -39.26 -10.01
CA LEU A 25 16.37 -39.39 -11.00
C LEU A 25 16.39 -40.77 -11.68
N GLN A 26 15.89 -41.80 -11.00
CA GLN A 26 15.79 -43.15 -11.55
C GLN A 26 14.62 -43.27 -12.52
N GLU A 27 13.46 -42.70 -12.17
CA GLU A 27 12.33 -42.61 -13.11
C GLU A 27 12.68 -41.75 -14.33
N LEU A 28 13.39 -40.62 -14.14
CA LEU A 28 13.84 -39.80 -15.26
C LEU A 28 14.72 -40.60 -16.22
N ALA A 29 15.76 -41.27 -15.71
CA ALA A 29 16.70 -42.01 -16.55
C ALA A 29 16.00 -43.15 -17.32
N VAL A 30 15.16 -43.94 -16.63
CA VAL A 30 14.41 -45.05 -17.25
C VAL A 30 13.36 -44.54 -18.22
N GLY A 31 12.62 -43.49 -17.85
CA GLY A 31 11.56 -42.87 -18.65
C GLY A 31 12.09 -42.24 -19.94
N LEU A 32 13.20 -41.50 -19.87
CA LEU A 32 13.88 -40.95 -21.06
C LEU A 32 14.30 -42.08 -22.02
N ARG A 33 14.93 -43.14 -21.51
CA ARG A 33 15.42 -44.25 -22.36
C ARG A 33 14.26 -45.03 -22.97
N GLY A 34 13.24 -45.33 -22.18
CA GLY A 34 12.04 -46.05 -22.61
C GLY A 34 11.22 -45.26 -23.64
N GLY A 35 11.00 -43.97 -23.36
CA GLY A 35 10.35 -43.06 -24.30
C GLY A 35 11.12 -42.94 -25.61
N ALA A 36 12.45 -42.95 -25.57
CA ALA A 36 13.27 -42.75 -26.76
C ALA A 36 13.26 -44.00 -27.65
N ALA A 37 13.29 -45.17 -27.02
CA ALA A 37 13.10 -46.44 -27.72
C ALA A 37 11.72 -46.51 -28.41
N LEU A 38 10.66 -46.04 -27.74
CA LEU A 38 9.31 -45.98 -28.29
C LEU A 38 9.20 -44.97 -29.43
N ALA A 39 9.74 -43.75 -29.26
CA ALA A 39 9.75 -42.71 -30.28
C ALA A 39 10.51 -43.15 -31.55
N ALA A 40 11.60 -43.89 -31.38
CA ALA A 40 12.38 -44.49 -32.46
C ALA A 40 11.74 -45.77 -33.05
N GLY A 41 10.64 -46.28 -32.49
CA GLY A 41 9.96 -47.50 -32.97
C GLY A 41 10.76 -48.78 -32.76
N LEU A 42 11.65 -48.82 -31.76
CA LEU A 42 12.49 -49.97 -31.46
C LEU A 42 11.75 -51.04 -30.65
N VAL A 43 11.94 -52.31 -31.00
CA VAL A 43 11.36 -53.46 -30.28
C VAL A 43 12.03 -53.68 -28.91
N ASN A 44 13.30 -53.27 -28.76
CA ASN A 44 14.04 -53.33 -27.50
C ASN A 44 14.90 -52.06 -27.34
N ALA A 45 14.89 -51.48 -26.15
CA ALA A 45 15.67 -50.29 -25.76
C ALA A 45 17.19 -50.53 -25.78
N ASP A 46 17.66 -51.78 -25.87
CA ASP A 46 19.09 -52.09 -26.02
C ASP A 46 19.64 -51.76 -27.42
N ARG A 47 18.77 -51.52 -28.40
CA ARG A 47 19.18 -51.05 -29.73
C ARG A 47 19.34 -49.53 -29.82
N LEU A 48 18.91 -48.80 -28.79
CA LEU A 48 19.08 -47.36 -28.67
C LEU A 48 20.47 -47.08 -28.08
N ARG A 49 21.28 -46.26 -28.76
CA ARG A 49 22.50 -45.73 -28.16
C ARG A 49 22.13 -44.53 -27.29
N ALA A 50 22.08 -44.76 -25.98
CA ALA A 50 21.75 -43.74 -24.99
C ALA A 50 23.03 -43.21 -24.33
N ILE A 51 23.28 -41.90 -24.47
CA ILE A 51 24.48 -41.21 -23.98
C ILE A 51 24.03 -40.18 -22.95
N ALA A 52 24.59 -40.23 -21.75
CA ALA A 52 24.41 -39.23 -20.72
C ALA A 52 25.70 -38.40 -20.62
N VAL A 53 25.60 -37.09 -20.82
CA VAL A 53 26.74 -36.17 -20.71
C VAL A 53 26.57 -35.25 -19.50
N ALA A 54 27.63 -35.11 -18.72
CA ALA A 54 27.69 -34.24 -17.56
C ALA A 54 29.16 -34.01 -17.16
N ASN A 55 29.41 -33.03 -16.31
CA ASN A 55 30.62 -32.95 -15.50
C ASN A 55 30.47 -33.92 -14.31
N TRP A 56 30.83 -35.19 -14.52
CA TRP A 56 30.63 -36.22 -13.49
C TRP A 56 31.47 -35.97 -12.24
N SER A 57 32.57 -35.24 -12.38
CA SER A 57 33.43 -34.84 -11.25
C SER A 57 32.77 -33.83 -10.30
N ALA A 58 31.75 -33.10 -10.75
CA ALA A 58 30.98 -32.17 -9.93
C ALA A 58 30.02 -32.90 -8.96
N TYR A 59 29.63 -34.14 -9.26
CA TYR A 59 28.75 -34.95 -8.42
C TYR A 59 29.58 -35.77 -7.43
N SER A 60 29.56 -35.37 -6.15
CA SER A 60 30.32 -36.06 -5.10
C SER A 60 29.92 -37.54 -4.99
N SER A 61 30.90 -38.41 -4.72
CA SER A 61 30.66 -39.84 -4.43
C SER A 61 29.73 -40.06 -3.22
N ASN A 62 29.56 -39.05 -2.36
CA ASN A 62 28.69 -39.12 -1.18
C ASN A 62 27.26 -38.62 -1.44
N GLN A 63 26.97 -38.02 -2.60
CA GLN A 63 25.62 -37.57 -2.95
C GLN A 63 24.75 -38.79 -3.25
N ARG A 64 23.66 -38.98 -2.50
CA ARG A 64 22.69 -40.06 -2.74
C ARG A 64 21.34 -39.44 -3.16
N PRO A 65 20.78 -39.84 -4.31
CA PRO A 65 21.34 -40.74 -5.33
C PRO A 65 22.47 -40.08 -6.15
N ASN A 66 23.50 -40.84 -6.54
CA ASN A 66 24.58 -40.35 -7.42
C ASN A 66 24.11 -40.41 -8.89
N PRO A 67 24.01 -39.29 -9.62
CA PRO A 67 23.45 -39.28 -10.97
C PRO A 67 24.17 -40.19 -11.97
N GLN A 68 25.51 -40.21 -11.93
CA GLN A 68 26.31 -41.04 -12.84
C GLN A 68 25.98 -42.52 -12.69
N GLN A 69 25.82 -42.98 -11.44
CA GLN A 69 25.49 -44.38 -11.14
C GLN A 69 24.08 -44.73 -11.60
N VAL A 70 23.12 -43.82 -11.41
CA VAL A 70 21.72 -44.04 -11.82
C VAL A 70 21.60 -44.14 -13.33
N PHE A 71 22.18 -43.21 -14.09
CA PHE A 71 22.15 -43.26 -15.56
C PHE A 71 22.90 -44.49 -16.10
N ARG A 72 24.04 -44.87 -15.51
CA ARG A 72 24.74 -46.10 -15.91
C ARG A 72 23.90 -47.36 -15.62
N ALA A 73 23.22 -47.42 -14.47
CA ALA A 73 22.33 -48.52 -14.12
C ALA A 73 21.09 -48.59 -15.04
N ALA A 74 20.60 -47.45 -15.51
CA ALA A 74 19.54 -47.37 -16.52
C ALA A 74 20.03 -47.71 -17.95
N GLY A 75 21.32 -48.00 -18.14
CA GLY A 75 21.91 -48.46 -19.39
C GLY A 75 22.38 -47.35 -20.33
N TYR A 76 22.70 -46.18 -19.78
CA TYR A 76 23.36 -45.11 -20.53
C TYR A 76 24.88 -45.30 -20.54
N GLU A 77 25.49 -44.92 -21.66
CA GLU A 77 26.91 -44.63 -21.73
C GLU A 77 27.17 -43.23 -21.17
N THR A 78 28.03 -43.14 -20.15
CA THR A 78 28.33 -41.88 -19.47
C THR A 78 29.54 -41.21 -20.13
N PHE A 79 29.38 -40.01 -20.66
CA PHE A 79 30.45 -39.20 -21.24
C PHE A 79 30.80 -38.04 -20.30
N ASP A 80 32.06 -37.94 -19.88
CA ASP A 80 32.52 -36.88 -18.96
C ASP A 80 32.91 -35.62 -19.72
N MET A 81 32.29 -34.49 -19.36
CA MET A 81 32.58 -33.20 -19.97
C MET A 81 32.74 -32.13 -18.89
N PRO A 82 33.99 -31.83 -18.45
CA PRO A 82 34.24 -30.85 -17.40
C PRO A 82 33.88 -29.40 -17.77
N THR A 83 33.94 -29.06 -19.06
CA THR A 83 33.68 -27.71 -19.59
C THR A 83 32.67 -27.78 -20.73
N ARG A 84 31.71 -26.85 -20.78
CA ARG A 84 30.70 -26.83 -21.87
C ARG A 84 31.25 -26.40 -23.23
N ASP A 85 32.39 -25.71 -23.25
CA ASP A 85 33.03 -25.27 -24.50
C ASP A 85 33.36 -26.48 -25.40
N GLY A 86 32.77 -26.49 -26.60
CA GLY A 86 32.97 -27.57 -27.57
C GLY A 86 32.27 -28.89 -27.23
N LEU A 87 31.25 -28.89 -26.35
CA LEU A 87 30.47 -30.07 -25.98
C LEU A 87 29.96 -30.86 -27.21
N ALA A 88 29.35 -30.16 -28.17
CA ALA A 88 28.88 -30.79 -29.40
C ALA A 88 30.03 -31.37 -30.24
N ASP A 89 31.18 -30.69 -30.33
CA ASP A 89 32.36 -31.18 -31.06
C ASP A 89 32.90 -32.48 -30.46
N ALA A 90 33.01 -32.53 -29.12
CA ALA A 90 33.48 -33.70 -28.41
C ALA A 90 32.57 -34.92 -28.66
N LEU A 91 31.25 -34.73 -28.59
CA LEU A 91 30.28 -35.79 -28.86
C LEU A 91 30.32 -36.25 -30.33
N ILE A 92 30.44 -35.33 -31.29
CA ILE A 92 30.58 -35.65 -32.72
C ILE A 92 31.84 -36.48 -32.99
N ILE A 93 32.97 -36.11 -32.40
CA ILE A 93 34.25 -36.81 -32.58
C ILE A 93 34.16 -38.23 -32.01
N HIS A 94 33.60 -38.37 -30.80
CA HIS A 94 33.59 -39.65 -30.09
C HIS A 94 32.57 -40.64 -30.66
N TYR A 95 31.35 -40.17 -30.94
CA TYR A 95 30.21 -41.05 -31.24
C TYR A 95 29.83 -41.14 -32.72
N PHE A 96 30.16 -40.12 -33.53
CA PHE A 96 29.62 -40.00 -34.89
C PHE A 96 30.68 -39.97 -35.99
N SER A 97 31.93 -39.61 -35.68
CA SER A 97 32.98 -39.45 -36.70
C SER A 97 33.49 -40.77 -37.28
N TYR A 98 33.43 -41.84 -36.49
CA TYR A 98 33.90 -43.18 -36.88
C TYR A 98 32.77 -44.19 -37.09
N ASP A 99 31.51 -43.78 -36.95
CA ASP A 99 30.36 -44.66 -37.19
C ASP A 99 30.01 -44.68 -38.69
N PRO A 100 30.08 -45.85 -39.35
CA PRO A 100 29.74 -45.96 -40.77
C PRO A 100 28.23 -45.86 -41.05
N GLU A 101 27.36 -46.04 -40.04
CA GLU A 101 25.91 -46.01 -40.23
C GLU A 101 25.32 -44.61 -40.06
N PRO A 102 24.58 -44.08 -41.06
CA PRO A 102 23.86 -42.82 -40.90
C PRO A 102 22.72 -42.96 -39.88
N VAL A 103 22.47 -41.89 -39.12
CA VAL A 103 21.46 -41.86 -38.05
C VAL A 103 20.05 -41.79 -38.63
N ASP A 104 19.16 -42.65 -38.13
CA ASP A 104 17.74 -42.70 -38.50
C ASP A 104 16.85 -41.92 -37.53
N GLU A 105 17.18 -41.90 -36.23
CA GLU A 105 16.47 -41.12 -35.22
C GLU A 105 17.49 -40.49 -34.27
N LEU A 106 17.45 -39.16 -34.12
CA LEU A 106 18.29 -38.40 -33.20
C LEU A 106 17.41 -37.70 -32.17
N ILE A 107 17.55 -38.07 -30.90
CA ILE A 107 16.82 -37.47 -29.78
C ILE A 107 17.84 -36.76 -28.89
N ILE A 108 17.63 -35.48 -28.64
CA ILE A 108 18.48 -34.67 -27.76
C ILE A 108 17.62 -34.17 -26.61
N ALA A 109 17.95 -34.52 -25.37
CA ALA A 109 17.28 -34.04 -24.17
C ALA A 109 18.11 -32.93 -23.52
N THR A 110 17.71 -31.68 -23.75
CA THR A 110 18.38 -30.48 -23.24
C THR A 110 17.47 -29.25 -23.39
N THR A 111 17.70 -28.24 -22.56
CA THR A 111 17.21 -26.86 -22.71
C THR A 111 18.32 -25.88 -23.11
N SER A 112 19.56 -26.35 -23.27
CA SER A 112 20.69 -25.54 -23.73
C SER A 112 20.88 -25.59 -25.25
N PRO A 113 21.19 -24.47 -25.92
CA PRO A 113 21.55 -24.44 -27.33
C PRO A 113 22.91 -25.09 -27.65
N ASP A 114 23.72 -25.44 -26.64
CA ASP A 114 25.10 -25.95 -26.80
C ASP A 114 25.18 -27.24 -27.64
N LEU A 115 24.09 -28.02 -27.69
CA LEU A 115 24.00 -29.27 -28.45
C LEU A 115 23.41 -29.11 -29.86
N PHE A 116 22.90 -27.94 -30.22
CA PHE A 116 22.33 -27.70 -31.56
C PHE A 116 23.29 -28.00 -32.73
N PRO A 117 24.61 -27.78 -32.63
CA PRO A 117 25.52 -28.13 -33.72
C PRO A 117 25.52 -29.61 -34.12
N ILE A 118 25.10 -30.52 -33.23
CA ILE A 118 24.96 -31.96 -33.53
C ILE A 118 23.89 -32.20 -34.60
N ILE A 119 22.80 -31.43 -34.57
CA ILE A 119 21.63 -31.59 -35.45
C ILE A 119 22.02 -31.50 -36.94
N ARG A 120 22.99 -30.64 -37.28
CA ARG A 120 23.46 -30.45 -38.67
C ARG A 120 24.66 -31.31 -39.06
N ARG A 121 25.53 -31.62 -38.10
CA ARG A 121 26.86 -32.17 -38.40
C ARG A 121 26.89 -33.70 -38.38
N VAL A 122 25.89 -34.33 -37.80
CA VAL A 122 25.74 -35.78 -37.82
C VAL A 122 25.19 -36.23 -39.17
N LYS A 123 25.77 -37.30 -39.72
CA LYS A 123 25.27 -37.91 -40.96
C LYS A 123 23.94 -38.61 -40.68
N THR A 124 22.89 -38.20 -41.37
CA THR A 124 21.53 -38.73 -41.21
C THR A 124 21.02 -39.41 -42.48
N THR A 125 20.03 -40.30 -42.35
CA THR A 125 19.32 -40.85 -43.50
C THR A 125 18.29 -39.86 -44.06
N HIS A 126 17.81 -40.10 -45.28
CA HIS A 126 16.86 -39.19 -45.95
C HIS A 126 15.54 -39.00 -45.18
N ASN A 127 15.13 -40.01 -44.41
CA ASN A 127 13.90 -39.99 -43.61
C ASN A 127 14.19 -39.84 -42.11
N ALA A 128 15.39 -39.39 -41.75
CA ALA A 128 15.77 -39.27 -40.36
C ALA A 128 14.90 -38.24 -39.64
N ARG A 129 14.57 -38.54 -38.38
CA ARG A 129 13.82 -37.61 -37.54
C ARG A 129 14.71 -37.12 -36.42
N THR A 130 14.66 -35.82 -36.17
CA THR A 130 15.34 -35.20 -35.03
C THR A 130 14.30 -34.68 -34.05
N ARG A 131 14.47 -35.01 -32.77
CA ARG A 131 13.60 -34.55 -31.68
C ARG A 131 14.42 -33.82 -30.64
N LEU A 132 13.87 -32.71 -30.15
CA LEU A 132 14.39 -32.03 -28.97
C LEU A 132 13.41 -32.25 -27.82
N TRP A 133 13.92 -32.80 -26.72
CA TRP A 133 13.19 -32.98 -25.48
C TRP A 133 13.66 -31.97 -24.46
N GLY A 134 12.74 -31.16 -23.96
CA GLY A 134 13.05 -30.15 -22.97
C GLY A 134 11.80 -29.74 -22.21
N THR A 135 11.99 -29.03 -21.11
CA THR A 135 10.91 -28.42 -20.33
C THR A 135 10.45 -27.08 -20.91
N VAL A 136 11.20 -26.53 -21.88
CA VAL A 136 10.93 -25.29 -22.62
C VAL A 136 11.26 -25.52 -24.09
N ASP A 137 10.43 -24.98 -24.98
CA ASP A 137 10.74 -24.94 -26.42
C ASP A 137 11.78 -23.85 -26.72
N VAL A 138 13.04 -24.27 -26.80
CA VAL A 138 14.18 -23.41 -27.16
C VAL A 138 14.44 -23.38 -28.68
N LEU A 139 13.61 -24.05 -29.48
CA LEU A 139 13.70 -24.02 -30.95
C LEU A 139 12.93 -22.83 -31.53
N SER A 140 11.92 -22.32 -30.83
CA SER A 140 11.11 -21.19 -31.29
C SER A 140 11.97 -19.96 -31.61
N GLY A 141 11.87 -19.45 -32.85
CA GLY A 141 12.68 -18.33 -33.33
C GLY A 141 14.07 -18.70 -33.86
N THR A 142 14.46 -19.98 -33.83
CA THR A 142 15.72 -20.47 -34.40
C THR A 142 15.52 -21.05 -35.81
N GLU A 143 16.61 -21.27 -36.53
CA GLU A 143 16.59 -21.94 -37.84
C GLU A 143 16.12 -23.41 -37.77
N TYR A 144 16.12 -24.02 -36.58
CA TYR A 144 15.80 -25.43 -36.36
C TYR A 144 14.30 -25.71 -36.15
N ALA A 145 13.49 -24.66 -35.93
CA ALA A 145 12.08 -24.77 -35.57
C ALA A 145 11.21 -25.57 -36.56
N LYS A 146 11.64 -25.66 -37.83
CA LYS A 146 10.91 -26.37 -38.89
C LYS A 146 11.37 -27.81 -39.09
N ASP A 147 12.60 -28.12 -38.72
CA ASP A 147 13.28 -29.38 -39.04
C ASP A 147 13.39 -30.32 -37.83
N VAL A 148 13.15 -29.80 -36.62
CA VAL A 148 13.26 -30.54 -35.35
C VAL A 148 11.91 -30.56 -34.65
N ILE A 149 11.49 -31.74 -34.21
CA ILE A 149 10.25 -31.90 -33.46
C ILE A 149 10.53 -31.61 -31.99
N PHE A 150 10.01 -30.49 -31.48
CA PHE A 150 9.99 -30.27 -30.04
C PHE A 150 8.97 -31.19 -29.38
N GLN A 151 9.36 -31.84 -28.29
CA GLN A 151 8.45 -32.61 -27.45
C GLN A 151 8.72 -32.29 -25.98
N PRO A 152 7.74 -31.75 -25.24
CA PRO A 152 7.89 -31.49 -23.81
C PRO A 152 8.24 -32.77 -23.05
N LEU A 153 9.19 -32.69 -22.13
CA LEU A 153 9.60 -33.84 -21.30
C LEU A 153 8.42 -34.42 -20.50
N GLU A 154 7.49 -33.56 -20.08
CA GLU A 154 6.29 -33.88 -19.32
C GLU A 154 5.29 -34.72 -20.14
N SER A 155 5.42 -34.73 -21.46
CA SER A 155 4.58 -35.57 -22.35
C SER A 155 5.09 -37.00 -22.51
N LEU A 156 6.27 -37.32 -21.96
CA LEU A 156 6.89 -38.62 -22.13
C LEU A 156 6.34 -39.64 -21.13
N PRO A 157 5.90 -40.81 -21.59
CA PRO A 157 5.41 -41.86 -20.71
C PRO A 157 6.53 -42.35 -19.78
N GLY A 158 6.32 -42.23 -18.47
CA GLY A 158 7.28 -42.65 -17.43
C GLY A 158 8.03 -41.51 -16.73
N ILE A 159 7.90 -40.26 -17.20
CA ILE A 159 8.41 -39.06 -16.52
C ILE A 159 7.21 -38.34 -15.89
N LYS A 160 6.74 -38.81 -14.74
CA LYS A 160 5.67 -38.12 -14.00
C LYS A 160 6.29 -37.06 -13.10
N THR A 161 6.09 -35.79 -13.43
CA THR A 161 6.16 -34.74 -12.41
C THR A 161 4.99 -34.97 -11.47
N LYS A 162 5.26 -35.12 -10.17
CA LYS A 162 4.20 -35.33 -9.18
C LYS A 162 3.22 -34.15 -9.21
N ASN A 163 1.93 -34.43 -9.29
CA ASN A 163 0.90 -33.39 -9.19
C ASN A 163 0.61 -33.10 -7.73
N VAL A 164 0.50 -31.81 -7.39
CA VAL A 164 0.28 -31.33 -6.02
C VAL A 164 -1.04 -30.57 -5.95
N ALA A 165 -1.90 -30.98 -5.01
CA ALA A 165 -3.11 -30.25 -4.66
C ALA A 165 -2.99 -29.67 -3.24
N VAL A 166 -3.28 -28.38 -3.09
CA VAL A 166 -3.12 -27.65 -1.83
C VAL A 166 -4.46 -27.10 -1.35
N TYR A 167 -4.81 -27.42 -0.12
CA TYR A 167 -6.04 -26.98 0.54
C TYR A 167 -5.69 -26.22 1.82
N ILE A 168 -6.03 -24.94 1.86
CA ILE A 168 -5.62 -24.05 2.94
C ILE A 168 -6.84 -23.64 3.74
N ASP A 169 -6.91 -24.04 5.00
CA ASP A 169 -7.82 -23.46 5.98
C ASP A 169 -7.28 -22.10 6.42
N PHE A 170 -7.49 -21.09 5.58
CA PHE A 170 -6.87 -19.79 5.75
C PHE A 170 -7.40 -19.09 7.00
N GLU A 171 -8.65 -19.32 7.37
CA GLU A 171 -9.23 -18.83 8.63
C GLU A 171 -8.45 -19.36 9.83
N ASN A 172 -8.26 -20.68 9.94
CA ASN A 172 -7.54 -21.28 11.06
C ASN A 172 -6.06 -20.87 11.10
N ILE A 173 -5.39 -20.87 9.94
CA ILE A 173 -3.97 -20.49 9.84
C ILE A 173 -3.77 -19.02 10.21
N SER A 174 -4.58 -18.11 9.65
CA SER A 174 -4.43 -16.68 9.94
C SER A 174 -4.71 -16.37 11.41
N ILE A 175 -5.72 -16.99 12.02
CA ILE A 175 -6.02 -16.84 13.44
C ILE A 175 -4.86 -17.36 14.28
N SER A 176 -4.37 -18.56 13.98
CA SER A 176 -3.27 -19.19 14.73
C SER A 176 -1.97 -18.37 14.68
N LEU A 177 -1.59 -17.87 13.50
CA LEU A 177 -0.40 -17.01 13.35
C LEU A 177 -0.56 -15.71 14.13
N ASN A 178 -1.73 -15.09 14.06
CA ASN A 178 -2.00 -13.84 14.75
C ASN A 178 -2.08 -14.01 16.29
N GLU A 179 -2.61 -15.13 16.80
CA GLU A 179 -2.60 -15.46 18.23
C GLU A 179 -1.18 -15.63 18.80
N GLN A 180 -0.25 -16.09 17.98
CA GLN A 180 1.17 -16.17 18.33
C GLN A 180 1.92 -14.84 18.20
N GLY A 181 1.23 -13.79 17.75
CA GLY A 181 1.78 -12.45 17.62
C GLY A 181 2.56 -12.22 16.32
N PHE A 182 2.35 -13.03 15.28
CA PHE A 182 2.87 -12.76 13.94
C PHE A 182 1.99 -11.76 13.19
N VAL A 183 2.63 -10.90 12.39
CA VAL A 183 1.94 -10.08 11.40
C VAL A 183 1.71 -10.91 10.14
N VAL A 184 0.44 -11.09 9.79
CA VAL A 184 0.03 -11.89 8.63
C VAL A 184 0.12 -11.04 7.37
N ASN A 185 1.31 -11.01 6.77
CA ASN A 185 1.52 -10.43 5.44
C ASN A 185 1.02 -11.40 4.37
N LEU A 186 -0.07 -11.05 3.69
CA LEU A 186 -0.73 -11.91 2.72
C LEU A 186 0.14 -12.16 1.49
N ASP A 187 0.76 -11.12 0.93
CA ASP A 187 1.58 -11.24 -0.28
C ASP A 187 2.78 -12.17 -0.02
N HIS A 188 3.42 -12.02 1.14
CA HIS A 188 4.53 -12.88 1.55
C HIS A 188 4.09 -14.33 1.79
N LEU A 189 2.94 -14.55 2.43
CA LEU A 189 2.40 -15.89 2.65
C LEU A 189 2.07 -16.60 1.35
N ILE A 190 1.46 -15.90 0.39
CA ILE A 190 1.15 -16.42 -0.93
C ILE A 190 2.43 -16.91 -1.62
N ASP A 191 3.46 -16.07 -1.67
CA ASP A 191 4.73 -16.40 -2.31
C ASP A 191 5.38 -17.64 -1.69
N ARG A 192 5.39 -17.70 -0.35
CA ARG A 192 5.98 -18.84 0.39
C ARG A 192 5.18 -20.12 0.25
N PHE A 193 3.85 -20.07 0.30
CA PHE A 193 3.02 -21.25 0.07
C PHE A 193 3.18 -21.79 -1.34
N VAL A 194 3.19 -20.92 -2.36
CA VAL A 194 3.40 -21.35 -3.75
C VAL A 194 4.80 -21.95 -3.92
N ALA A 195 5.84 -21.31 -3.39
CA ALA A 195 7.20 -21.82 -3.46
C ALA A 195 7.36 -23.18 -2.76
N ARG A 196 6.77 -23.33 -1.56
CA ARG A 196 6.82 -24.58 -0.79
C ARG A 196 6.02 -25.69 -1.46
N ALA A 197 4.84 -25.40 -1.98
CA ALA A 197 4.04 -26.38 -2.73
C ALA A 197 4.77 -26.87 -3.99
N ARG A 198 5.43 -25.96 -4.72
CA ARG A 198 6.22 -26.31 -5.91
C ARG A 198 7.37 -27.27 -5.60
N ALA A 199 7.95 -27.20 -4.39
CA ALA A 199 8.99 -28.13 -3.95
C ALA A 199 8.54 -29.61 -3.93
N TYR A 200 7.23 -29.87 -3.84
CA TYR A 200 6.66 -31.22 -3.87
C TYR A 200 6.27 -31.70 -5.27
N GLY A 201 6.19 -30.80 -6.25
CA GLY A 201 5.75 -31.11 -7.62
C GLY A 201 4.99 -29.98 -8.30
N GLN A 202 4.33 -30.28 -9.41
CA GLN A 202 3.53 -29.30 -10.15
C GLN A 202 2.22 -29.01 -9.42
N VAL A 203 2.02 -27.76 -9.00
CA VAL A 203 0.77 -27.34 -8.34
C VAL A 203 -0.35 -27.30 -9.37
N VAL A 204 -1.25 -28.28 -9.31
CA VAL A 204 -2.43 -28.38 -10.20
C VAL A 204 -3.63 -27.64 -9.63
N LYS A 205 -3.72 -27.55 -8.30
CA LYS A 205 -4.81 -26.90 -7.59
C LYS A 205 -4.31 -26.32 -6.27
N MET A 206 -4.74 -25.10 -5.98
CA MET A 206 -4.48 -24.44 -4.71
C MET A 206 -5.70 -23.61 -4.33
N SER A 207 -6.32 -23.94 -3.19
CA SER A 207 -7.57 -23.32 -2.75
C SER A 207 -7.44 -22.84 -1.31
N ALA A 208 -7.91 -21.62 -1.04
CA ALA A 208 -7.86 -20.98 0.28
C ALA A 208 -9.28 -20.70 0.79
N TYR A 209 -9.63 -21.36 1.90
CA TYR A 209 -10.96 -21.37 2.49
C TYR A 209 -11.02 -20.38 3.65
N ALA A 210 -11.90 -19.39 3.54
CA ALA A 210 -12.17 -18.43 4.60
C ALA A 210 -13.46 -17.64 4.32
N PRO A 211 -14.01 -16.94 5.34
CA PRO A 211 -15.18 -16.08 5.18
C PRO A 211 -14.78 -14.75 4.54
N TRP A 212 -14.26 -14.83 3.31
CA TRP A 212 -13.75 -13.72 2.53
C TRP A 212 -14.80 -12.61 2.33
N GLY A 213 -14.34 -11.36 2.30
CA GLY A 213 -15.20 -10.18 2.07
C GLY A 213 -16.17 -9.87 3.21
N GLN A 214 -16.12 -10.62 4.32
CA GLN A 214 -16.93 -10.35 5.51
C GLN A 214 -16.07 -9.63 6.54
N ARG A 215 -16.39 -8.37 6.78
CA ARG A 215 -15.67 -7.55 7.76
C ARG A 215 -15.72 -8.18 9.16
N GLY A 216 -14.58 -8.19 9.83
CA GLY A 216 -14.49 -8.61 11.23
C GLY A 216 -14.56 -10.12 11.47
N THR A 217 -14.47 -10.96 10.42
CA THR A 217 -14.34 -12.41 10.55
C THR A 217 -12.88 -12.84 10.67
N LEU A 218 -12.02 -12.38 9.77
CA LEU A 218 -10.59 -12.69 9.73
C LEU A 218 -9.75 -11.74 10.61
N PRO A 219 -8.54 -12.15 11.03
CA PRO A 219 -7.53 -11.23 11.56
C PRO A 219 -7.09 -10.22 10.49
N PRO A 220 -6.39 -9.14 10.89
CA PRO A 220 -5.97 -8.11 9.96
C PRO A 220 -4.86 -8.68 9.07
N LEU A 221 -5.09 -8.65 7.77
CA LEU A 221 -4.12 -9.05 6.77
C LEU A 221 -3.45 -7.79 6.23
N VAL A 222 -2.13 -7.81 6.13
CA VAL A 222 -1.37 -6.67 5.58
C VAL A 222 -0.69 -7.03 4.26
N ASP A 223 -0.43 -6.02 3.43
CA ASP A 223 0.42 -6.15 2.26
C ASP A 223 1.91 -5.97 2.59
N ALA A 224 2.78 -6.07 1.58
CA ALA A 224 4.21 -5.80 1.69
C ALA A 224 4.55 -4.40 2.26
N ASN A 225 3.64 -3.43 2.12
CA ASN A 225 3.81 -2.06 2.59
C ASN A 225 3.14 -1.82 3.95
N GLY A 226 2.67 -2.89 4.62
CA GLY A 226 2.03 -2.83 5.94
C GLY A 226 0.60 -2.29 5.93
N ARG A 227 -0.02 -2.11 4.75
CA ARG A 227 -1.40 -1.65 4.64
C ARG A 227 -2.36 -2.80 4.89
N GLU A 228 -3.43 -2.55 5.65
CA GLU A 228 -4.49 -3.54 5.85
C GLU A 228 -5.28 -3.76 4.54
N ILE A 229 -5.39 -5.03 4.15
CA ILE A 229 -5.97 -5.49 2.86
C ILE A 229 -6.93 -6.66 3.04
N THR A 230 -7.47 -6.87 4.25
CA THR A 230 -8.37 -7.98 4.58
C THR A 230 -9.57 -8.08 3.62
N GLU A 231 -10.11 -6.95 3.16
CA GLU A 231 -11.23 -6.91 2.21
C GLU A 231 -10.80 -7.30 0.78
N ASP A 232 -9.58 -6.93 0.36
CA ASP A 232 -9.04 -7.19 -0.97
C ASP A 232 -8.36 -8.58 -1.07
N ALA A 233 -8.27 -9.32 0.04
CA ALA A 233 -7.50 -10.55 0.16
C ALA A 233 -7.92 -11.62 -0.86
N ALA A 234 -9.22 -11.80 -1.06
CA ALA A 234 -9.73 -12.77 -2.03
C ALA A 234 -9.32 -12.42 -3.47
N SER A 235 -9.41 -11.15 -3.85
CA SER A 235 -8.99 -10.69 -5.18
C SER A 235 -7.49 -10.90 -5.39
N ARG A 236 -6.66 -10.65 -4.38
CA ARG A 236 -5.21 -10.88 -4.45
C ARG A 236 -4.85 -12.36 -4.56
N LEU A 237 -5.53 -13.23 -3.82
CA LEU A 237 -5.37 -14.69 -3.94
C LEU A 237 -5.70 -15.17 -5.36
N ALA A 238 -6.82 -14.72 -5.92
CA ALA A 238 -7.22 -15.07 -7.27
C ALA A 238 -6.19 -14.64 -8.34
N LEU A 239 -5.60 -13.44 -8.19
CA LEU A 239 -4.52 -12.97 -9.06
C LEU A 239 -3.27 -13.85 -8.97
N ALA A 240 -3.01 -14.45 -7.81
CA ALA A 240 -1.91 -15.39 -7.59
C ALA A 240 -2.24 -16.84 -8.01
N SER A 241 -3.36 -17.07 -8.72
CA SER A 241 -3.84 -18.41 -9.10
C SER A 241 -4.19 -19.32 -7.90
N ILE A 242 -4.55 -18.72 -6.77
CA ILE A 242 -5.11 -19.43 -5.61
C ILE A 242 -6.61 -19.17 -5.59
N ASP A 243 -7.41 -20.23 -5.61
CA ASP A 243 -8.88 -20.11 -5.63
C ASP A 243 -9.41 -19.72 -4.23
N PRO A 244 -9.98 -18.50 -4.06
CA PRO A 244 -10.55 -18.09 -2.78
C PRO A 244 -11.95 -18.70 -2.61
N VAL A 245 -12.08 -19.69 -1.74
CA VAL A 245 -13.35 -20.39 -1.49
C VAL A 245 -14.10 -19.72 -0.33
N PHE A 246 -15.21 -19.05 -0.66
CA PHE A 246 -16.07 -18.37 0.30
C PHE A 246 -16.89 -19.36 1.13
N ASN A 247 -16.65 -19.46 2.45
CA ASN A 247 -17.49 -20.20 3.37
C ASN A 247 -18.37 -19.25 4.22
N LEU A 248 -19.36 -19.81 4.92
CA LEU A 248 -20.14 -19.06 5.90
C LEU A 248 -19.34 -18.95 7.21
N PRO A 249 -19.39 -17.81 7.92
CA PRO A 249 -18.72 -17.66 9.20
C PRO A 249 -19.37 -18.58 10.23
N GLY A 250 -18.56 -19.41 10.90
CA GLY A 250 -19.05 -20.36 11.90
C GLY A 250 -18.10 -21.52 12.14
N LYS A 251 -18.13 -22.08 13.35
CA LYS A 251 -17.29 -23.22 13.73
C LYS A 251 -17.55 -24.40 12.78
N ASN A 252 -16.50 -24.90 12.15
CA ASN A 252 -16.45 -26.08 11.29
C ASN A 252 -17.00 -25.94 9.86
N SER A 253 -17.26 -24.72 9.38
CA SER A 253 -17.76 -24.52 8.01
C SER A 253 -16.65 -24.72 6.95
N ALA A 254 -15.42 -24.30 7.24
CA ALA A 254 -14.24 -24.56 6.41
C ALA A 254 -13.94 -26.05 6.35
N ASP A 255 -13.85 -26.71 7.51
CA ASP A 255 -13.44 -28.12 7.65
C ASP A 255 -14.30 -29.07 6.83
N VAL A 256 -15.63 -28.95 6.95
CA VAL A 256 -16.57 -29.79 6.20
C VAL A 256 -16.41 -29.58 4.69
N ARG A 257 -16.13 -28.35 4.27
CA ARG A 257 -15.98 -28.03 2.85
C ARG A 257 -14.67 -28.56 2.29
N ILE A 258 -13.57 -28.33 3.00
CA ILE A 258 -12.25 -28.87 2.66
C ILE A 258 -12.32 -30.40 2.59
N ALA A 259 -12.88 -31.06 3.62
CA ALA A 259 -13.02 -32.51 3.64
C ALA A 259 -13.78 -33.05 2.43
N ARG A 260 -14.90 -32.42 2.08
CA ARG A 260 -15.71 -32.80 0.91
C ARG A 260 -14.95 -32.61 -0.40
N ASP A 261 -14.29 -31.47 -0.57
CA ASP A 261 -13.58 -31.15 -1.81
C ASP A 261 -12.36 -32.06 -1.99
N VAL A 262 -11.59 -32.33 -0.92
CA VAL A 262 -10.47 -33.28 -0.92
C VAL A 262 -10.95 -34.70 -1.30
N LEU A 263 -11.99 -35.22 -0.64
CA LEU A 263 -12.49 -36.57 -0.91
C LEU A 263 -13.07 -36.71 -2.33
N SER A 264 -13.64 -35.63 -2.88
CA SER A 264 -14.11 -35.59 -4.27
C SER A 264 -12.93 -35.69 -5.24
N ASP A 265 -11.89 -34.90 -5.05
CA ASP A 265 -10.75 -34.81 -5.97
C ASP A 265 -9.93 -36.11 -6.01
N VAL A 266 -9.78 -36.77 -4.87
CA VAL A 266 -9.09 -38.07 -4.77
C VAL A 266 -9.78 -39.16 -5.58
N GLY A 267 -11.11 -39.09 -5.73
CA GLY A 267 -11.88 -40.06 -6.52
C GLY A 267 -11.75 -39.93 -8.04
N HIS A 268 -11.05 -38.91 -8.55
CA HIS A 268 -10.88 -38.68 -9.98
C HIS A 268 -9.66 -39.41 -10.55
N HIS A 269 -9.72 -39.69 -11.86
CA HIS A 269 -8.64 -40.35 -12.62
C HIS A 269 -7.41 -39.45 -12.81
N ASP A 270 -7.56 -38.14 -12.59
CA ASP A 270 -6.51 -37.12 -12.63
C ASP A 270 -6.17 -36.60 -11.23
N SER A 271 -6.26 -37.49 -10.23
CA SER A 271 -5.98 -37.15 -8.84
C SER A 271 -4.50 -36.79 -8.63
N ALA A 272 -4.26 -35.83 -7.74
CA ALA A 272 -2.91 -35.41 -7.39
C ALA A 272 -2.13 -36.55 -6.70
N ASP A 273 -0.82 -36.60 -6.90
CA ASP A 273 0.08 -37.56 -6.24
C ASP A 273 0.41 -37.13 -4.80
N VAL A 274 0.38 -35.82 -4.54
CA VAL A 274 0.66 -35.20 -3.24
C VAL A 274 -0.50 -34.27 -2.85
N TYR A 275 -1.03 -34.48 -1.64
CA TYR A 275 -2.02 -33.60 -1.02
C TYR A 275 -1.38 -32.83 0.13
N ILE A 276 -1.48 -31.50 0.05
CA ILE A 276 -1.06 -30.60 1.12
C ILE A 276 -2.31 -30.02 1.78
N ILE A 277 -2.49 -30.27 3.07
CA ILE A 277 -3.57 -29.68 3.87
C ILE A 277 -2.97 -28.73 4.88
N ALA A 278 -3.20 -27.44 4.72
CA ALA A 278 -2.77 -26.42 5.68
C ALA A 278 -3.88 -26.21 6.73
N SER A 279 -3.81 -26.96 7.82
CA SER A 279 -4.65 -26.81 9.01
C SER A 279 -3.99 -27.49 10.22
N GLY A 280 -4.22 -26.95 11.41
CA GLY A 280 -3.80 -27.53 12.69
C GLY A 280 -4.84 -28.43 13.35
N ASP A 281 -6.06 -28.55 12.78
CA ASP A 281 -7.20 -29.18 13.45
C ASP A 281 -7.19 -30.72 13.37
N ARG A 282 -7.54 -31.38 14.47
CA ARG A 282 -7.70 -32.83 14.57
C ARG A 282 -8.88 -33.36 13.74
N ASP A 283 -9.85 -32.52 13.42
CA ASP A 283 -11.07 -32.91 12.70
C ASP A 283 -10.76 -33.39 11.26
N PHE A 284 -9.55 -33.11 10.73
CA PHE A 284 -9.06 -33.62 9.45
C PHE A 284 -8.54 -35.06 9.48
N ASN A 285 -8.40 -35.71 10.64
CA ASN A 285 -7.76 -37.02 10.76
C ASN A 285 -8.44 -38.10 9.89
N ASP A 286 -9.77 -38.09 9.78
CA ASP A 286 -10.49 -39.05 8.94
C ASP A 286 -10.17 -38.87 7.44
N VAL A 287 -10.02 -37.62 7.00
CA VAL A 287 -9.64 -37.27 5.62
C VAL A 287 -8.20 -37.70 5.34
N LEU A 288 -7.28 -37.40 6.25
CA LEU A 288 -5.87 -37.79 6.14
C LEU A 288 -5.73 -39.32 6.05
N ASN A 289 -6.46 -40.07 6.87
CA ASN A 289 -6.45 -41.53 6.82
C ASN A 289 -7.07 -42.09 5.53
N ALA A 290 -8.07 -41.42 4.96
CA ALA A 290 -8.64 -41.79 3.67
C ALA A 290 -7.62 -41.59 2.53
N LEU A 291 -6.86 -40.50 2.55
CA LEU A 291 -5.77 -40.22 1.62
C LEU A 291 -4.67 -41.28 1.71
N VAL A 292 -4.16 -41.55 2.92
CA VAL A 292 -3.12 -42.57 3.14
C VAL A 292 -3.56 -43.95 2.64
N LYS A 293 -4.84 -44.33 2.84
CA LYS A 293 -5.39 -45.59 2.32
C LYS A 293 -5.39 -45.70 0.80
N GLN A 294 -5.41 -44.58 0.09
CA GLN A 294 -5.30 -44.53 -1.37
C GLN A 294 -3.85 -44.44 -1.87
N ASN A 295 -2.87 -44.59 -0.98
CA ASN A 295 -1.45 -44.61 -1.30
C ASN A 295 -0.94 -43.28 -1.93
N VAL A 296 -1.59 -42.16 -1.60
CA VAL A 296 -1.13 -40.81 -1.96
C VAL A 296 -0.26 -40.22 -0.84
N SER A 297 0.67 -39.33 -1.20
CA SER A 297 1.53 -38.65 -0.22
C SER A 297 0.77 -37.50 0.44
N VAL A 298 0.86 -37.38 1.77
CA VAL A 298 0.12 -36.37 2.53
C VAL A 298 1.07 -35.52 3.36
N VAL A 299 0.98 -34.21 3.17
CA VAL A 299 1.73 -33.19 3.90
C VAL A 299 0.74 -32.29 4.64
N VAL A 300 1.00 -32.00 5.91
CA VAL A 300 0.21 -31.08 6.72
C VAL A 300 1.05 -29.85 7.01
N TRP A 301 0.53 -28.67 6.69
CA TRP A 301 1.11 -27.40 7.09
C TRP A 301 0.38 -26.89 8.33
N GLY A 302 1.06 -26.92 9.47
CA GLY A 302 0.54 -26.50 10.76
C GLY A 302 1.17 -25.19 11.26
N VAL A 303 0.59 -24.65 12.32
CA VAL A 303 1.17 -23.55 13.10
C VAL A 303 1.61 -24.11 14.45
N ARG A 304 2.85 -23.83 14.87
CA ARG A 304 3.54 -24.47 15.99
C ARG A 304 2.85 -24.15 17.32
N GLY A 305 2.31 -25.15 18.01
CA GLY A 305 1.58 -24.93 19.27
C GLY A 305 0.08 -24.74 19.10
N SER A 306 -0.40 -24.55 17.87
CA SER A 306 -1.83 -24.65 17.51
C SER A 306 -2.17 -25.98 16.81
N THR A 307 -1.15 -26.72 16.36
CA THR A 307 -1.30 -28.03 15.71
C THR A 307 -1.59 -29.15 16.72
N SER A 308 -2.54 -30.02 16.41
CA SER A 308 -2.89 -31.16 17.26
C SER A 308 -1.75 -32.18 17.39
N ARG A 309 -1.43 -32.59 18.63
CA ARG A 309 -0.46 -33.67 18.92
C ARG A 309 -0.78 -35.00 18.24
N MET A 310 -2.05 -35.25 17.90
CA MET A 310 -2.42 -36.47 17.18
C MET A 310 -1.91 -36.47 15.73
N LEU A 311 -1.86 -35.30 15.10
CA LEU A 311 -1.29 -35.12 13.76
C LEU A 311 0.24 -35.26 13.83
N GLU A 312 0.87 -34.60 14.80
CA GLU A 312 2.34 -34.64 14.98
C GLU A 312 2.88 -36.06 15.23
N ASN A 313 2.12 -36.91 15.92
CA ASN A 313 2.52 -38.28 16.24
C ASN A 313 2.13 -39.32 15.17
N ASN A 314 1.50 -38.92 14.06
CA ASN A 314 1.11 -39.85 13.02
C ASN A 314 2.29 -40.11 12.05
N PRO A 315 2.87 -41.32 12.01
CA PRO A 315 4.05 -41.60 11.19
C PRO A 315 3.76 -41.68 9.69
N SER A 316 2.48 -41.68 9.29
CA SER A 316 2.06 -41.82 7.89
C SER A 316 1.91 -40.48 7.16
N ILE A 317 2.08 -39.36 7.87
CA ILE A 317 1.96 -38.00 7.33
C ILE A 317 3.23 -37.21 7.63
N THR A 318 3.54 -36.24 6.77
CA THR A 318 4.64 -35.30 7.03
C THR A 318 4.04 -33.99 7.56
N VAL A 319 4.48 -33.54 8.73
CA VAL A 319 4.04 -32.26 9.31
C VAL A 319 5.16 -31.23 9.14
N GLU A 320 4.81 -30.07 8.58
CA GLU A 320 5.70 -28.91 8.47
C GLU A 320 5.05 -27.70 9.12
N TYR A 321 5.85 -26.84 9.73
CA TYR A 321 5.34 -25.62 10.35
C TYR A 321 5.50 -24.44 9.41
N ILE A 322 4.43 -23.65 9.28
CA ILE A 322 4.38 -22.49 8.40
C ILE A 322 5.49 -21.50 8.76
N GLU A 323 5.73 -21.29 10.05
CA GLU A 323 6.75 -20.40 10.59
C GLU A 323 8.18 -20.83 10.23
N ASP A 324 8.42 -22.12 9.95
CA ASP A 324 9.76 -22.61 9.61
C ASP A 324 10.14 -22.27 8.15
N PHE A 325 9.16 -22.06 7.28
CA PHE A 325 9.37 -21.69 5.87
C PHE A 325 8.80 -20.31 5.50
N THR A 326 8.21 -19.61 6.47
CA THR A 326 7.77 -18.23 6.35
C THR A 326 8.53 -17.40 7.38
N ASP A 327 9.39 -16.49 6.91
CA ASP A 327 10.20 -15.62 7.76
C ASP A 327 9.33 -14.48 8.35
N LEU A 328 8.17 -14.82 8.91
CA LEU A 328 7.16 -13.87 9.35
C LEU A 328 7.66 -13.04 10.53
N GLN A 329 7.43 -11.74 10.44
CA GLN A 329 7.78 -10.81 11.50
C GLN A 329 6.74 -10.86 12.62
N THR A 330 7.20 -10.71 13.87
CA THR A 330 6.33 -10.59 15.03
C THR A 330 5.95 -9.12 15.26
N HIS A 331 4.78 -8.89 15.86
CA HIS A 331 4.36 -7.53 16.26
C HIS A 331 5.39 -6.84 17.17
N GLN A 332 6.12 -7.60 18.00
CA GLN A 332 7.18 -7.06 18.86
C GLN A 332 8.43 -6.63 18.10
N SER A 333 8.78 -7.31 17.00
CA SER A 333 9.95 -6.93 16.20
C SER A 333 9.69 -5.64 15.42
N LEU A 334 8.46 -5.36 15.01
CA LEU A 334 8.07 -4.04 14.45
C LEU A 334 8.12 -2.90 15.47
N VAL A 335 7.94 -3.18 16.76
CA VAL A 335 8.04 -2.18 17.84
C VAL A 335 9.51 -1.94 18.25
N ASN A 336 10.35 -2.98 18.19
CA ASN A 336 11.75 -2.92 18.61
C ASN A 336 12.75 -2.54 17.50
N THR A 337 12.34 -2.58 16.23
CA THR A 337 13.18 -2.08 15.15
C THR A 337 13.13 -0.56 15.16
N SER A 338 14.25 0.07 15.53
CA SER A 338 14.43 1.51 15.28
C SER A 338 14.19 1.73 13.78
N PRO A 339 13.30 2.64 13.36
CA PRO A 339 13.01 2.80 11.95
C PRO A 339 14.30 3.22 11.24
N SER A 340 14.81 2.36 10.35
CA SER A 340 15.74 2.79 9.32
C SER A 340 15.02 3.85 8.49
N GLU A 341 15.63 5.03 8.37
CA GLU A 341 15.02 6.29 7.88
C GLU A 341 14.44 6.25 6.44
N ASP A 342 14.48 5.13 5.73
CA ASP A 342 14.19 5.09 4.28
C ASP A 342 12.93 4.33 3.83
N GLN A 343 12.08 3.80 4.72
CA GLN A 343 10.75 3.28 4.34
C GLN A 343 9.67 3.60 5.39
N PHE A 344 8.98 4.73 5.23
CA PHE A 344 7.82 5.06 6.05
C PHE A 344 6.63 4.15 5.67
N VAL A 345 6.40 3.11 6.47
CA VAL A 345 5.17 2.29 6.40
C VAL A 345 3.94 3.17 6.64
N ALA A 346 2.97 3.12 5.73
CA ALA A 346 1.76 3.92 5.80
C ALA A 346 0.90 3.50 7.00
N PHE A 347 0.49 4.46 7.85
CA PHE A 347 -0.42 4.21 8.97
C PHE A 347 -1.88 4.25 8.50
N THR A 348 -2.41 3.10 8.13
CA THR A 348 -3.81 2.94 7.66
C THR A 348 -4.74 2.48 8.79
N PRO A 349 -6.07 2.73 8.68
CA PRO A 349 -7.03 2.23 9.66
C PRO A 349 -6.95 0.72 9.78
N SER A 350 -7.12 0.20 11.00
CA SER A 350 -7.19 -1.24 11.26
C SER A 350 -8.26 -1.61 12.27
N GLN A 351 -8.39 -2.90 12.58
CA GLN A 351 -9.25 -3.37 13.68
C GLN A 351 -8.93 -2.67 15.02
N TRP A 352 -7.67 -2.28 15.25
CA TRP A 352 -7.28 -1.52 16.44
C TRP A 352 -7.87 -0.12 16.44
N THR A 353 -7.95 0.50 15.27
CA THR A 353 -8.65 1.77 15.06
C THR A 353 -10.13 1.64 15.44
N SER A 354 -10.80 0.55 15.05
CA SER A 354 -12.19 0.28 15.46
C SER A 354 -12.33 0.18 16.98
N ILE A 355 -11.44 -0.57 17.65
CA ILE A 355 -11.44 -0.67 19.13
C ILE A 355 -11.29 0.71 19.77
N ILE A 356 -10.34 1.53 19.30
CA ILE A 356 -10.08 2.85 19.86
C ILE A 356 -11.28 3.77 19.66
N ILE A 357 -11.83 3.84 18.45
CA ILE A 357 -12.98 4.70 18.12
C ILE A 357 -14.21 4.31 18.93
N GLN A 358 -14.53 3.01 19.01
CA GLN A 358 -15.71 2.56 19.74
C GLN A 358 -15.52 2.64 21.25
N PHE A 359 -14.30 2.44 21.76
CA PHE A 359 -14.00 2.74 23.16
C PHE A 359 -14.23 4.21 23.47
N ASP A 360 -13.66 5.11 22.66
CA ASP A 360 -13.78 6.56 22.87
C ASP A 360 -15.25 7.00 22.83
N ARG A 361 -16.05 6.45 21.88
CA ARG A 361 -17.51 6.63 21.82
C ARG A 361 -18.20 6.27 23.15
N LEU A 362 -17.95 5.06 23.66
CA LEU A 362 -18.56 4.58 24.90
C LEU A 362 -18.13 5.40 26.13
N THR A 363 -16.87 5.84 26.17
CA THR A 363 -16.39 6.72 27.26
C THR A 363 -17.05 8.09 27.24
N LEU A 364 -17.29 8.65 26.05
CA LEU A 364 -17.99 9.93 25.88
C LEU A 364 -19.47 9.82 26.29
N GLU A 365 -20.15 8.75 25.90
CA GLU A 365 -21.57 8.52 26.24
C GLU A 365 -21.78 8.27 27.73
N SER A 366 -20.85 7.56 28.37
CA SER A 366 -20.94 7.20 29.79
C SER A 366 -20.32 8.23 30.74
N GLY A 367 -19.47 9.12 30.25
CA GLY A 367 -18.68 10.06 31.05
C GLY A 367 -17.66 9.38 31.97
N SER A 368 -17.20 8.18 31.61
CA SER A 368 -16.28 7.35 32.41
C SER A 368 -14.97 7.09 31.65
N ASP A 369 -13.84 7.09 32.35
CA ASP A 369 -12.51 6.81 31.77
C ASP A 369 -12.26 5.30 31.50
N SER A 370 -13.25 4.45 31.80
CA SER A 370 -13.16 3.00 31.60
C SER A 370 -14.48 2.40 31.11
N VAL A 371 -14.37 1.30 30.37
CA VAL A 371 -15.49 0.58 29.75
C VAL A 371 -15.39 -0.90 30.09
N SER A 372 -16.53 -1.58 30.29
CA SER A 372 -16.51 -3.03 30.48
C SER A 372 -16.22 -3.76 29.16
N ILE A 373 -15.48 -4.88 29.21
CA ILE A 373 -15.18 -5.69 28.01
C ILE A 373 -16.47 -6.08 27.29
N ARG A 374 -17.52 -6.42 28.04
CA ARG A 374 -18.82 -6.79 27.49
C ARG A 374 -19.44 -5.66 26.64
N GLN A 375 -19.47 -4.43 27.16
CA GLN A 375 -20.02 -3.29 26.43
C GLN A 375 -19.20 -2.99 25.17
N LEU A 376 -17.87 -3.05 25.28
CA LEU A 376 -17.00 -2.82 24.13
C LEU A 376 -17.21 -3.87 23.03
N VAL A 377 -17.34 -5.15 23.40
CA VAL A 377 -17.61 -6.24 22.44
C VAL A 377 -19.00 -6.11 21.81
N GLU A 378 -20.03 -5.80 22.60
CA GLU A 378 -21.39 -5.55 22.09
C GLU A 378 -21.40 -4.37 21.08
N GLN A 379 -20.64 -3.31 21.37
CA GLN A 379 -20.50 -2.15 20.47
C GLN A 379 -19.73 -2.49 19.19
N LEU A 380 -18.63 -3.23 19.28
CA LEU A 380 -17.87 -3.69 18.11
C LEU A 380 -18.72 -4.58 17.19
N GLN A 381 -19.59 -5.40 17.77
CA GLN A 381 -20.54 -6.21 17.00
C GLN A 381 -21.63 -5.33 16.37
N ALA A 382 -22.15 -4.32 17.08
CA ALA A 382 -23.17 -3.42 16.57
C ALA A 382 -22.72 -2.62 15.33
N VAL A 383 -21.45 -2.22 15.27
CA VAL A 383 -20.86 -1.51 14.12
C VAL A 383 -20.29 -2.46 13.04
N GLY A 384 -20.43 -3.77 13.23
CA GLY A 384 -19.88 -4.78 12.31
C GLY A 384 -18.34 -4.82 12.24
N ALA A 385 -17.66 -4.29 13.26
CA ALA A 385 -16.20 -4.43 13.41
C ALA A 385 -15.82 -5.84 13.89
N ALA A 386 -16.70 -6.50 14.65
CA ALA A 386 -16.59 -7.91 15.01
C ALA A 386 -17.80 -8.70 14.48
N ALA A 387 -17.57 -9.77 13.71
CA ALA A 387 -18.65 -10.57 13.14
C ALA A 387 -19.43 -11.38 14.19
N SER A 388 -18.80 -11.68 15.33
CA SER A 388 -19.43 -12.42 16.42
C SER A 388 -18.86 -11.98 17.77
N ARG A 389 -19.59 -12.29 18.85
CA ARG A 389 -19.14 -12.00 20.22
C ARG A 389 -17.80 -12.64 20.57
N PRO A 390 -17.56 -13.94 20.32
CA PRO A 390 -16.24 -14.54 20.56
C PRO A 390 -15.13 -13.78 19.83
N ARG A 391 -15.39 -13.35 18.59
CA ARG A 391 -14.41 -12.61 17.81
C ARG A 391 -14.08 -11.24 18.40
N GLY A 392 -15.10 -10.54 18.90
CA GLY A 392 -14.89 -9.29 19.63
C GLY A 392 -14.11 -9.51 20.93
N GLU A 393 -14.37 -10.59 21.66
CA GLU A 393 -13.61 -10.97 22.87
C GLU A 393 -12.12 -11.23 22.52
N ASP A 394 -11.84 -11.91 21.41
CA ASP A 394 -10.47 -12.13 20.91
C ASP A 394 -9.77 -10.80 20.57
N PHE A 395 -10.46 -9.90 19.87
CA PHE A 395 -9.90 -8.58 19.53
C PHE A 395 -9.53 -7.77 20.78
N VAL A 396 -10.39 -7.77 21.80
CA VAL A 396 -10.10 -7.08 23.06
C VAL A 396 -8.94 -7.74 23.80
N SER A 397 -8.86 -9.08 23.81
CA SER A 397 -7.75 -9.84 24.41
C SER A 397 -6.41 -9.52 23.74
N GLN A 398 -6.39 -9.49 22.41
CA GLN A 398 -5.20 -9.12 21.63
C GLN A 398 -4.78 -7.67 21.87
N ALA A 399 -5.75 -6.73 21.91
CA ALA A 399 -5.45 -5.34 22.19
C ALA A 399 -4.88 -5.12 23.60
N LEU A 400 -5.26 -5.95 24.58
CA LEU A 400 -4.63 -5.99 25.90
C LEU A 400 -3.18 -6.52 25.82
N SER A 401 -2.95 -7.60 25.07
CA SER A 401 -1.61 -8.17 24.86
C SER A 401 -0.66 -7.19 24.17
N LEU A 402 -1.15 -6.43 23.19
CA LEU A 402 -0.41 -5.40 22.47
C LEU A 402 -0.21 -4.10 23.28
N GLY A 403 -0.85 -3.97 24.45
CA GLY A 403 -0.76 -2.77 25.28
C GLY A 403 -1.50 -1.54 24.73
N ILE A 404 -2.39 -1.74 23.75
CA ILE A 404 -3.33 -0.73 23.24
C ILE A 404 -4.41 -0.49 24.30
N LEU A 405 -4.90 -1.57 24.90
CA LEU A 405 -5.78 -1.54 26.08
C LEU A 405 -5.00 -1.90 27.34
N LYS A 406 -5.47 -1.41 28.49
CA LYS A 406 -4.98 -1.74 29.83
C LYS A 406 -6.16 -2.17 30.70
N ALA A 407 -5.98 -3.25 31.46
CA ALA A 407 -6.96 -3.66 32.45
C ALA A 407 -6.96 -2.70 33.64
N VAL A 408 -8.13 -2.18 34.03
CA VAL A 408 -8.29 -1.21 35.13
C VAL A 408 -8.53 -1.91 36.47
N SER A 409 -9.25 -3.03 36.45
CA SER A 409 -9.56 -3.81 37.65
C SER A 409 -9.81 -5.28 37.32
N THR A 410 -9.88 -6.13 38.34
CA THR A 410 -10.27 -7.55 38.23
C THR A 410 -11.72 -7.77 37.77
N ARG A 411 -12.55 -6.70 37.66
CA ARG A 411 -13.96 -6.78 37.25
C ARG A 411 -14.20 -6.73 35.73
N GLY A 412 -13.16 -6.91 34.91
CA GLY A 412 -13.32 -6.95 33.45
C GLY A 412 -13.57 -5.58 32.81
N HIS A 413 -13.03 -4.52 33.40
CA HIS A 413 -13.00 -3.18 32.81
C HIS A 413 -11.64 -2.89 32.19
N VAL A 414 -11.66 -2.22 31.03
CA VAL A 414 -10.49 -1.82 30.26
C VAL A 414 -10.45 -0.31 30.07
N MET A 415 -9.25 0.21 29.87
CA MET A 415 -8.97 1.59 29.45
C MET A 415 -8.03 1.59 28.25
N VAL A 416 -8.11 2.60 27.39
CA VAL A 416 -7.15 2.77 26.30
C VAL A 416 -5.84 3.36 26.84
N ASN A 417 -4.70 2.86 26.35
CA ASN A 417 -3.39 3.40 26.65
C ASN A 417 -3.10 4.65 25.78
N ALA A 418 -3.35 5.84 26.32
CA ALA A 418 -3.20 7.11 25.60
C ALA A 418 -1.81 7.35 24.98
N HIS A 419 -0.75 6.75 25.54
CA HIS A 419 0.63 6.92 25.07
C HIS A 419 1.04 5.89 24.00
N HIS A 420 0.15 4.97 23.61
CA HIS A 420 0.46 3.98 22.59
C HIS A 420 0.44 4.65 21.21
N PRO A 421 1.45 4.46 20.33
CA PRO A 421 1.53 5.17 19.04
C PRO A 421 0.29 5.02 18.14
N ILE A 422 -0.29 3.81 18.09
CA ILE A 422 -1.54 3.55 17.34
C ILE A 422 -2.71 4.37 17.89
N VAL A 423 -2.79 4.54 19.21
CA VAL A 423 -3.85 5.30 19.88
C VAL A 423 -3.72 6.77 19.57
N GLU A 424 -2.52 7.33 19.75
CA GLU A 424 -2.25 8.74 19.50
C GLU A 424 -2.55 9.12 18.04
N LYS A 425 -2.03 8.34 17.08
CA LYS A 425 -2.28 8.59 15.65
C LYS A 425 -3.75 8.43 15.30
N THR A 426 -4.43 7.38 15.80
CA THR A 426 -5.86 7.17 15.54
C THR A 426 -6.68 8.35 16.02
N ARG A 427 -6.50 8.77 17.29
CA ARG A 427 -7.26 9.88 17.87
C ARG A 427 -7.04 11.18 17.13
N LEU A 428 -5.78 11.51 16.82
CA LEU A 428 -5.44 12.68 16.03
C LEU A 428 -6.17 12.67 14.67
N ILE A 429 -6.08 11.59 13.92
CA ILE A 429 -6.66 11.53 12.56
C ILE A 429 -8.18 11.64 12.62
N VAL A 430 -8.82 10.91 13.54
CA VAL A 430 -10.27 10.99 13.76
C VAL A 430 -10.67 12.42 14.13
N GLU A 431 -9.98 13.03 15.09
CA GLU A 431 -10.22 14.41 15.53
C GLU A 431 -10.13 15.40 14.36
N ARG A 432 -9.06 15.35 13.56
CA ARG A 432 -8.89 16.26 12.42
C ARG A 432 -9.98 16.09 11.38
N ILE A 433 -10.34 14.86 11.03
CA ILE A 433 -11.39 14.60 10.04
C ILE A 433 -12.75 15.07 10.56
N VAL A 434 -13.12 14.71 11.78
CA VAL A 434 -14.39 15.12 12.40
C VAL A 434 -14.47 16.63 12.51
N ARG A 435 -13.42 17.29 13.02
CA ARG A 435 -13.35 18.76 13.13
C ARG A 435 -13.48 19.44 11.77
N ARG A 436 -12.86 18.88 10.72
CA ARG A 436 -12.96 19.42 9.35
C ARG A 436 -14.39 19.34 8.81
N VAL A 437 -15.06 18.22 9.03
CA VAL A 437 -16.46 18.03 8.62
C VAL A 437 -17.34 18.98 9.41
N GLU A 438 -17.20 19.03 10.74
CA GLU A 438 -18.00 19.88 11.62
C GLU A 438 -17.86 21.37 11.27
N ASN A 439 -16.63 21.88 11.13
CA ASN A 439 -16.37 23.27 10.74
C ASN A 439 -17.03 23.60 9.39
N THR A 440 -17.04 22.66 8.46
CA THR A 440 -17.67 22.88 7.15
C THR A 440 -19.20 22.94 7.27
N LEU A 441 -19.81 22.09 8.12
CA LEU A 441 -21.27 22.07 8.32
C LEU A 441 -21.75 23.28 9.12
N GLN A 442 -21.11 23.57 10.26
CA GLN A 442 -21.54 24.62 11.19
C GLN A 442 -21.16 26.02 10.71
N VAL A 443 -19.89 26.26 10.38
CA VAL A 443 -19.39 27.61 10.08
C VAL A 443 -19.88 28.09 8.72
N ARG A 444 -20.03 27.19 7.74
CA ARG A 444 -20.50 27.55 6.40
C ARG A 444 -22.00 27.36 6.20
N GLY A 445 -22.70 26.78 7.17
CA GLY A 445 -24.12 26.45 7.07
C GLY A 445 -24.43 25.43 5.96
N TRP A 446 -23.49 24.53 5.66
CA TRP A 446 -23.69 23.52 4.62
C TRP A 446 -24.40 22.30 5.20
N GLU A 447 -25.31 21.72 4.43
CA GLU A 447 -26.01 20.50 4.84
C GLU A 447 -25.09 19.26 4.77
N TYR A 448 -24.10 19.28 3.88
CA TYR A 448 -23.15 18.19 3.66
C TYR A 448 -21.81 18.70 3.13
N VAL A 449 -20.78 17.85 3.23
CA VAL A 449 -19.45 18.11 2.67
C VAL A 449 -19.24 17.24 1.45
N ASN A 450 -18.88 17.83 0.31
CA ASN A 450 -18.52 17.05 -0.88
C ASN A 450 -17.24 16.21 -0.62
N TYR A 451 -17.22 14.94 -1.05
CA TYR A 451 -16.10 14.02 -0.78
C TYR A 451 -14.76 14.54 -1.33
N GLY A 452 -14.72 14.99 -2.59
CA GLY A 452 -13.51 15.55 -3.19
C GLY A 452 -13.05 16.85 -2.52
N PHE A 453 -13.99 17.66 -2.03
CA PHE A 453 -13.68 18.84 -1.23
C PHE A 453 -13.06 18.47 0.13
N LEU A 454 -13.57 17.41 0.78
CA LEU A 454 -13.03 16.91 2.04
C LEU A 454 -11.60 16.38 1.85
N LEU A 455 -11.34 15.57 0.82
CA LEU A 455 -9.99 15.06 0.49
C LEU A 455 -8.98 16.18 0.32
N LYS A 456 -9.30 17.16 -0.55
CA LYS A 456 -8.45 18.35 -0.77
C LYS A 456 -8.28 19.15 0.50
N GLY A 457 -9.30 19.16 1.36
CA GLY A 457 -9.21 19.81 2.65
C GLY A 457 -8.18 19.14 3.54
N LEU A 458 -8.33 17.84 3.78
CA LEU A 458 -7.44 17.04 4.62
C LEU A 458 -6.00 17.04 4.09
N ALA A 459 -5.82 17.07 2.76
CA ALA A 459 -4.50 17.22 2.13
C ALA A 459 -3.73 18.47 2.57
N MET A 460 -4.43 19.52 3.00
CA MET A 460 -3.84 20.79 3.43
C MET A 460 -3.74 20.91 4.96
N ASP A 461 -4.10 19.87 5.71
CA ASP A 461 -4.07 19.89 7.17
C ASP A 461 -2.67 19.50 7.69
N THR A 462 -1.86 20.50 8.03
CA THR A 462 -0.47 20.31 8.46
C THR A 462 -0.33 19.49 9.74
N GLU A 463 -1.38 19.37 10.55
CA GLU A 463 -1.35 18.51 11.74
C GLU A 463 -1.39 17.02 11.40
N LEU A 464 -1.87 16.67 10.20
CA LEU A 464 -1.87 15.30 9.68
C LEU A 464 -0.53 14.91 9.03
N ASP A 465 0.41 15.85 8.85
CA ASP A 465 1.73 15.63 8.26
C ASP A 465 2.69 14.98 9.28
N ARG A 466 2.29 13.81 9.79
CA ARG A 466 3.08 12.95 10.67
C ARG A 466 3.67 11.77 9.90
N PRO A 467 4.74 11.14 10.40
CA PRO A 467 5.31 9.93 9.80
C PRO A 467 4.26 8.84 9.52
N GLY A 468 4.10 8.48 8.24
CA GLY A 468 3.14 7.48 7.76
C GLY A 468 1.69 7.98 7.61
N CYS A 469 1.42 9.28 7.78
CA CYS A 469 0.08 9.87 7.66
C CYS A 469 -0.03 10.81 6.45
N ASN A 470 -1.27 11.11 6.02
CA ASN A 470 -1.60 12.10 4.99
C ASN A 470 -0.89 11.96 3.63
N LEU A 471 -0.45 10.75 3.27
CA LEU A 471 0.45 10.49 2.14
C LEU A 471 -0.15 10.88 0.78
N ASP A 472 -1.37 10.42 0.50
CA ASP A 472 -2.07 10.61 -0.77
C ASP A 472 -3.61 10.62 -0.59
N ASP A 473 -4.34 10.81 -1.69
CA ASP A 473 -5.80 10.78 -1.69
C ASP A 473 -6.37 9.41 -1.32
N GLN A 474 -5.63 8.33 -1.61
CA GLN A 474 -6.05 6.97 -1.28
C GLN A 474 -6.02 6.75 0.25
N TRP A 475 -4.95 7.18 0.92
CA TRP A 475 -4.82 7.14 2.37
C TRP A 475 -5.97 7.88 3.06
N ARG A 476 -6.28 9.10 2.59
CA ARG A 476 -7.38 9.92 3.13
C ARG A 476 -8.72 9.23 2.90
N SER A 477 -8.91 8.65 1.72
CA SER A 477 -10.12 7.89 1.38
C SER A 477 -10.31 6.70 2.32
N HIS A 478 -9.27 5.92 2.61
CA HIS A 478 -9.36 4.81 3.55
C HIS A 478 -9.79 5.25 4.95
N TRP A 479 -9.26 6.37 5.44
CA TRP A 479 -9.65 6.92 6.74
C TRP A 479 -11.09 7.42 6.75
N ILE A 480 -11.53 8.14 5.72
CA ILE A 480 -12.94 8.56 5.60
C ILE A 480 -13.86 7.35 5.56
N ASP A 481 -13.55 6.35 4.73
CA ASP A 481 -14.36 5.14 4.60
C ASP A 481 -14.36 4.33 5.91
N ALA A 482 -13.24 4.29 6.64
CA ALA A 482 -13.19 3.69 7.97
C ALA A 482 -14.11 4.43 8.95
N LEU A 483 -14.09 5.77 8.98
CA LEU A 483 -14.98 6.53 9.84
C LEU A 483 -16.46 6.40 9.46
N VAL A 484 -16.77 6.20 8.18
CA VAL A 484 -18.12 5.85 7.73
C VAL A 484 -18.53 4.47 8.24
N ARG A 485 -17.64 3.47 8.12
CA ARG A 485 -17.87 2.11 8.64
C ARG A 485 -18.01 2.07 10.17
N GLU A 486 -17.28 2.91 10.88
CA GLU A 486 -17.35 3.06 12.35
C GLU A 486 -18.55 3.90 12.82
N GLN A 487 -19.42 4.32 11.91
CA GLN A 487 -20.59 5.16 12.16
C GLN A 487 -20.24 6.49 12.85
N VAL A 488 -19.05 7.02 12.56
CA VAL A 488 -18.62 8.38 12.95
C VAL A 488 -19.11 9.38 11.91
N LEU A 489 -18.93 9.01 10.63
CA LEU A 489 -19.39 9.76 9.48
C LEU A 489 -20.52 9.02 8.77
N GLU A 490 -21.30 9.74 7.98
CA GLU A 490 -22.30 9.17 7.08
C GLU A 490 -21.99 9.56 5.65
N ARG A 491 -22.03 8.59 4.73
CA ARG A 491 -21.85 8.81 3.29
C ARG A 491 -23.18 8.69 2.57
N GLN A 492 -23.55 9.72 1.83
CA GLN A 492 -24.76 9.75 0.99
C GLN A 492 -24.38 10.07 -0.46
N LEU A 493 -25.17 9.59 -1.41
CA LEU A 493 -25.06 9.98 -2.82
C LEU A 493 -26.15 11.02 -3.10
N ILE A 494 -25.74 12.20 -3.56
CA ILE A 494 -26.67 13.30 -3.89
C ILE A 494 -26.45 13.69 -5.35
N PRO A 495 -27.51 13.98 -6.13
CA PRO A 495 -27.40 14.51 -7.48
C PRO A 495 -26.49 15.74 -7.54
N HIS A 496 -25.58 15.77 -8.51
CA HIS A 496 -24.74 16.94 -8.74
C HIS A 496 -25.61 18.13 -9.11
N ARG A 497 -25.36 19.30 -8.49
CA ARG A 497 -26.17 20.51 -8.68
C ARG A 497 -26.26 20.97 -10.13
N GLN A 498 -25.27 20.65 -10.97
CA GLN A 498 -25.21 21.03 -12.38
C GLN A 498 -25.55 19.89 -13.34
N ASN A 499 -25.50 18.64 -12.88
CA ASN A 499 -25.84 17.46 -13.68
C ASN A 499 -26.60 16.45 -12.81
N PRO A 500 -27.94 16.52 -12.77
CA PRO A 500 -28.74 15.69 -11.86
C PRO A 500 -28.60 14.18 -12.07
N ASP A 501 -28.16 13.75 -13.26
CA ASP A 501 -27.90 12.34 -13.58
C ASP A 501 -26.58 11.82 -13.00
N ASP A 502 -25.70 12.72 -12.56
CA ASP A 502 -24.42 12.40 -11.95
C ASP A 502 -24.52 12.44 -10.41
N LEU A 503 -24.40 11.28 -9.77
CA LEU A 503 -24.51 11.15 -8.31
C LEU A 503 -23.15 11.33 -7.65
N VAL A 504 -23.08 12.26 -6.70
CA VAL A 504 -21.83 12.66 -6.06
C VAL A 504 -21.82 12.21 -4.61
N PRO A 505 -20.73 11.58 -4.13
CA PRO A 505 -20.59 11.23 -2.74
C PRO A 505 -20.41 12.48 -1.87
N VAL A 506 -21.21 12.55 -0.81
CA VAL A 506 -21.14 13.58 0.21
C VAL A 506 -21.03 12.93 1.59
N ILE A 507 -20.42 13.67 2.51
CA ILE A 507 -20.14 13.25 3.88
C ILE A 507 -20.88 14.16 4.86
N LYS A 508 -21.49 13.56 5.88
CA LYS A 508 -22.11 14.21 7.04
C LYS A 508 -21.55 13.61 8.33
N LEU A 509 -21.74 14.30 9.46
CA LEU A 509 -21.54 13.69 10.77
C LEU A 509 -22.69 12.73 11.06
N CYS A 510 -22.40 11.56 11.62
CA CYS A 510 -23.45 10.64 12.03
C CYS A 510 -24.19 11.22 13.24
N ALA A 511 -25.52 11.29 13.17
CA ALA A 511 -26.34 11.91 14.22
C ALA A 511 -26.23 11.23 15.60
N THR A 512 -25.84 9.95 15.62
CA THR A 512 -25.68 9.16 16.84
C THR A 512 -24.25 9.18 17.39
N TYR A 513 -23.30 9.85 16.72
CA TYR A 513 -21.93 9.93 17.20
C TYR A 513 -21.77 11.10 18.19
N PRO A 514 -21.30 10.86 19.44
CA PRO A 514 -21.05 11.93 20.39
C PRO A 514 -19.82 12.74 19.95
N ILE A 515 -19.99 14.05 19.80
CA ILE A 515 -18.89 14.96 19.47
C ILE A 515 -18.20 15.35 20.78
N PRO A 516 -16.88 15.09 20.94
CA PRO A 516 -16.15 15.50 22.12
C PRO A 516 -16.19 17.03 22.32
N SER A 517 -16.38 17.49 23.55
CA SER A 517 -16.45 18.93 23.89
C SER A 517 -15.16 19.72 23.60
N SER A 518 -14.04 19.01 23.36
CA SER A 518 -12.77 19.58 22.89
C SER A 518 -12.73 19.82 21.38
N ILE A 519 -13.62 19.18 20.62
CA ILE A 519 -13.76 19.28 19.16
C ILE A 519 -14.81 20.31 18.78
N THR A 520 -15.73 20.63 19.69
CA THR A 520 -16.48 21.88 19.60
C THR A 520 -15.44 22.99 19.45
N PRO A 521 -15.44 23.79 18.35
CA PRO A 521 -14.57 24.95 18.30
C PRO A 521 -14.81 25.68 19.60
N ALA A 522 -13.76 25.90 20.42
CA ALA A 522 -13.84 26.62 21.69
C ALA A 522 -14.85 27.74 21.48
N SER A 523 -16.07 27.53 22.03
CA SER A 523 -17.34 27.93 21.42
C SER A 523 -17.07 29.04 20.45
N ALA A 524 -17.06 28.81 19.12
CA ALA A 524 -16.80 29.86 18.13
C ALA A 524 -17.43 31.10 18.72
N VAL A 525 -16.60 32.00 19.27
CA VAL A 525 -17.11 32.82 20.36
C VAL A 525 -18.26 33.50 19.69
N GLN A 526 -19.47 33.20 20.14
CA GLN A 526 -20.53 34.16 20.15
C GLN A 526 -20.02 35.19 21.15
N GLU A 527 -18.91 35.82 20.79
CA GLU A 527 -18.55 37.16 21.06
C GLU A 527 -19.74 37.82 20.40
N SER A 528 -20.78 37.98 21.23
CA SER A 528 -22.01 38.68 20.94
C SER A 528 -21.65 39.80 19.98
N ASP A 529 -22.43 40.05 18.91
CA ASP A 529 -22.13 41.07 17.88
C ASP A 529 -21.43 42.36 18.39
N GLY A 530 -21.65 42.76 19.65
CA GLY A 530 -20.93 43.81 20.36
C GLY A 530 -19.47 43.56 20.83
N ALA A 531 -18.83 42.40 20.70
CA ALA A 531 -17.47 42.16 21.20
C ALA A 531 -16.41 42.62 20.19
N TRP A 532 -16.58 42.26 18.91
CA TRP A 532 -15.74 42.77 17.81
C TRP A 532 -15.82 44.30 17.66
N LEU A 533 -16.99 44.88 17.92
CA LEU A 533 -17.21 46.34 17.90
C LEU A 533 -16.50 47.07 19.06
N ARG A 534 -16.15 46.36 20.14
CA ARG A 534 -15.47 46.92 21.32
C ARG A 534 -13.97 46.66 21.34
N LEU A 535 -13.47 45.79 20.46
CA LEU A 535 -12.06 45.41 20.41
C LEU A 535 -11.28 46.30 19.42
N SER A 536 -10.35 47.09 19.94
CA SER A 536 -9.40 47.82 19.12
C SER A 536 -8.37 46.88 18.48
N LEU A 537 -7.75 47.29 17.36
CA LEU A 537 -6.68 46.51 16.71
C LEU A 537 -5.49 46.25 17.65
N ASP A 538 -5.19 47.19 18.55
CA ASP A 538 -4.10 47.05 19.52
C ASP A 538 -4.41 46.03 20.61
N GLU A 539 -5.68 45.90 21.01
CA GLU A 539 -6.14 44.83 21.91
C GLU A 539 -6.17 43.49 21.18
N LEU A 540 -6.65 43.46 19.94
CA LEU A 540 -6.62 42.26 19.10
C LEU A 540 -5.20 41.74 18.92
N MET A 541 -4.21 42.63 18.76
CA MET A 541 -2.80 42.26 18.65
C MET A 541 -2.23 41.64 19.93
N LYS A 542 -2.83 41.92 21.10
CA LYS A 542 -2.45 41.32 22.39
C LYS A 542 -3.16 39.99 22.65
N THR A 543 -4.41 39.85 22.22
CA THR A 543 -5.23 38.66 22.50
C THR A 543 -5.16 37.61 21.39
N GLN A 544 -5.18 38.04 20.13
CA GLN A 544 -5.18 37.21 18.92
C GLN A 544 -4.24 37.78 17.87
N ARG A 545 -2.93 37.66 18.11
CA ARG A 545 -1.88 38.24 17.27
C ARG A 545 -2.00 37.85 15.79
N GLU A 546 -2.22 36.57 15.50
CA GLU A 546 -2.32 36.05 14.11
C GLU A 546 -3.49 36.69 13.35
N THR A 547 -4.66 36.83 13.99
CA THR A 547 -5.82 37.52 13.40
C THR A 547 -5.50 38.99 13.14
N ALA A 548 -4.85 39.69 14.08
CA ALA A 548 -4.48 41.09 13.91
C ALA A 548 -3.45 41.32 12.79
N GLU A 549 -2.48 40.41 12.63
CA GLU A 549 -1.54 40.42 11.51
C GLU A 549 -2.26 40.20 10.17
N MET A 550 -3.19 39.24 10.15
CA MET A 550 -3.99 38.95 8.96
C MET A 550 -4.92 40.12 8.58
N VAL A 551 -5.48 40.86 9.55
CA VAL A 551 -6.23 42.10 9.30
C VAL A 551 -5.39 43.12 8.52
N ARG A 552 -4.13 43.33 8.93
CA ARG A 552 -3.21 44.24 8.21
C ARG A 552 -2.93 43.74 6.79
N ARG A 553 -2.67 42.43 6.63
CA ARG A 553 -2.45 41.81 5.31
C ARG A 553 -3.65 42.01 4.39
N VAL A 554 -4.87 41.71 4.86
CA VAL A 554 -6.11 41.88 4.09
C VAL A 554 -6.27 43.33 3.63
N VAL A 555 -6.14 44.30 4.54
CA VAL A 555 -6.31 45.72 4.19
C VAL A 555 -5.27 46.16 3.16
N VAL A 556 -3.98 45.84 3.35
CA VAL A 556 -2.92 46.22 2.41
C VAL A 556 -3.11 45.56 1.05
N SER A 557 -3.40 44.26 1.00
CA SER A 557 -3.58 43.52 -0.26
C SER A 557 -4.81 43.97 -1.04
N VAL A 558 -5.93 44.28 -0.35
CA VAL A 558 -7.15 44.77 -1.02
C VAL A 558 -6.91 46.16 -1.57
N GLU A 559 -6.33 47.08 -0.79
CA GLU A 559 -6.01 48.43 -1.26
C GLU A 559 -5.09 48.39 -2.48
N GLN A 560 -4.02 47.58 -2.40
CA GLN A 560 -3.07 47.47 -3.50
C GLN A 560 -3.76 46.94 -4.77
N PHE A 561 -4.63 45.95 -4.64
CA PHE A 561 -5.35 45.38 -5.77
C PHE A 561 -6.31 46.40 -6.41
N THR A 562 -7.13 47.09 -5.61
CA THR A 562 -8.12 48.05 -6.10
C THR A 562 -7.47 49.30 -6.68
N SER A 563 -6.41 49.79 -6.03
CA SER A 563 -5.61 50.95 -6.46
C SER A 563 -4.87 50.68 -7.78
N PHE A 564 -4.17 49.54 -7.89
CA PHE A 564 -3.39 49.21 -9.09
C PHE A 564 -4.25 48.85 -10.30
N ARG A 565 -5.33 48.08 -10.10
CA ARG A 565 -6.17 47.59 -11.19
C ARG A 565 -7.34 48.53 -11.54
N LYS A 566 -7.51 49.63 -10.79
CA LYS A 566 -8.67 50.55 -10.89
C LYS A 566 -10.02 49.81 -10.75
N PHE A 567 -10.07 48.72 -9.98
CA PHE A 567 -11.29 47.99 -9.66
C PHE A 567 -11.88 48.48 -8.33
N ALA A 568 -13.22 48.47 -8.21
CA ALA A 568 -13.90 48.86 -6.98
C ALA A 568 -13.79 47.81 -5.85
N TRP A 569 -13.48 46.56 -6.19
CA TRP A 569 -13.42 45.44 -5.26
C TRP A 569 -12.37 44.40 -5.68
N CYS A 570 -11.93 43.57 -4.73
CA CYS A 570 -10.99 42.48 -4.92
C CYS A 570 -11.71 41.13 -4.79
N PRO A 571 -11.52 40.15 -5.68
CA PRO A 571 -12.11 38.82 -5.52
C PRO A 571 -11.60 38.12 -4.24
N LEU A 572 -12.51 37.79 -3.32
CA LEU A 572 -12.17 37.25 -2.01
C LEU A 572 -11.41 35.92 -2.10
N GLY A 573 -11.75 35.07 -3.07
CA GLY A 573 -11.04 33.82 -3.33
C GLY A 573 -9.60 34.01 -3.83
N SER A 574 -9.34 35.07 -4.62
CA SER A 574 -7.98 35.40 -5.08
C SER A 574 -7.14 36.00 -3.97
N LEU A 575 -7.77 36.84 -3.13
CA LEU A 575 -7.15 37.37 -1.92
C LEU A 575 -6.76 36.25 -0.95
N HIS A 576 -7.67 35.33 -0.65
CA HIS A 576 -7.38 34.18 0.22
C HIS A 576 -6.26 33.30 -0.34
N ARG A 577 -6.26 33.05 -1.65
CA ARG A 577 -5.17 32.29 -2.30
C ARG A 577 -3.81 32.95 -2.11
N ARG A 578 -3.73 34.28 -2.21
CA ARG A 578 -2.49 35.05 -2.01
C ARG A 578 -2.01 34.98 -0.56
N LEU A 579 -2.93 35.14 0.39
CA LEU A 579 -2.62 35.19 1.82
C LEU A 579 -2.59 33.82 2.50
N ARG A 580 -2.79 32.73 1.75
CA ARG A 580 -2.91 31.36 2.26
C ARG A 580 -1.75 30.92 3.14
N VAL A 581 -0.53 31.30 2.79
CA VAL A 581 0.69 30.91 3.53
C VAL A 581 0.76 31.51 4.93
N PHE A 582 -0.08 32.52 5.22
CA PHE A 582 -0.18 33.17 6.53
C PHE A 582 -1.44 32.75 7.29
N ASP A 583 -2.27 31.87 6.73
CA ASP A 583 -3.54 31.46 7.34
C ASP A 583 -3.35 30.22 8.22
N THR A 584 -3.35 30.41 9.55
CA THR A 584 -3.18 29.35 10.56
C THR A 584 -4.45 28.53 10.83
N GLY A 585 -5.42 28.59 9.91
CA GLY A 585 -6.64 27.77 9.91
C GLY A 585 -7.90 28.62 9.78
N MET A 586 -8.11 29.57 10.70
CA MET A 586 -9.28 30.47 10.72
C MET A 586 -8.93 31.95 10.70
N SER A 587 -7.64 32.30 10.74
CA SER A 587 -7.16 33.68 10.88
C SER A 587 -7.64 34.59 9.74
N PHE A 588 -7.70 34.10 8.50
CA PHE A 588 -8.21 34.85 7.35
C PHE A 588 -9.72 35.13 7.49
N GLN A 589 -10.49 34.12 7.88
CA GLN A 589 -11.92 34.27 8.06
C GLN A 589 -12.23 35.25 9.21
N LEU A 590 -11.58 35.07 10.36
CA LEU A 590 -11.76 35.95 11.52
C LEU A 590 -11.34 37.39 11.21
N ALA A 591 -10.28 37.60 10.44
CA ALA A 591 -9.86 38.94 10.01
C ALA A 591 -10.90 39.61 9.10
N VAL A 592 -11.45 38.89 8.13
CA VAL A 592 -12.52 39.40 7.24
C VAL A 592 -13.79 39.70 8.03
N GLU A 593 -14.15 38.84 8.98
CA GLU A 593 -15.32 39.03 9.85
C GLU A 593 -15.14 40.25 10.77
N TYR A 594 -13.99 40.37 11.44
CA TYR A 594 -13.64 41.54 12.25
C TYR A 594 -13.76 42.83 11.45
N LEU A 595 -13.19 42.87 10.25
CA LEU A 595 -13.22 44.02 9.37
C LEU A 595 -14.65 44.36 8.91
N ALA A 596 -15.45 43.35 8.55
CA ALA A 596 -16.82 43.55 8.09
C ALA A 596 -17.71 44.06 9.22
N LYS A 597 -17.61 43.49 10.42
CA LYS A 597 -18.37 43.90 11.61
C LYS A 597 -18.01 45.31 12.07
N ASN A 598 -16.77 45.74 11.88
CA ASN A 598 -16.33 47.10 12.14
C ASN A 598 -16.66 48.09 11.00
N ASN A 599 -17.37 47.67 9.94
CA ASN A 599 -17.65 48.49 8.75
C ASN A 599 -16.39 49.05 8.06
N ALA A 600 -15.25 48.37 8.23
CA ALA A 600 -14.00 48.70 7.58
C ALA A 600 -13.93 48.15 6.14
N VAL A 601 -14.65 47.07 5.88
CA VAL A 601 -14.77 46.44 4.56
C VAL A 601 -16.22 46.09 4.25
N ASP A 602 -16.52 46.02 2.97
CA ASP A 602 -17.81 45.54 2.47
C ASP A 602 -17.59 44.28 1.62
N VAL A 603 -18.35 43.22 1.91
CA VAL A 603 -18.25 41.92 1.24
C VAL A 603 -19.56 41.65 0.52
N GLN A 604 -19.54 41.75 -0.80
CA GLN A 604 -20.71 41.60 -1.65
C GLN A 604 -20.46 40.59 -2.77
N GLU A 605 -21.54 40.15 -3.42
CA GLU A 605 -21.47 39.34 -4.64
C GLU A 605 -21.49 40.27 -5.86
N TYR A 606 -20.52 40.08 -6.75
CA TYR A 606 -20.36 40.89 -7.96
C TYR A 606 -20.35 40.00 -9.19
N THR A 607 -20.97 40.47 -10.26
CA THR A 607 -21.06 39.73 -11.52
C THR A 607 -19.68 39.58 -12.16
N ASN A 608 -19.29 38.35 -12.48
CA ASN A 608 -17.98 38.07 -13.07
C ASN A 608 -18.05 38.17 -14.61
N PRO A 609 -17.25 39.05 -15.25
CA PRO A 609 -17.25 39.18 -16.71
C PRO A 609 -16.78 37.92 -17.47
N GLN A 610 -16.07 37.01 -16.77
CA GLN A 610 -15.46 35.81 -17.35
C GLN A 610 -16.20 34.52 -16.97
N SER A 611 -17.28 34.58 -16.18
CA SER A 611 -18.05 33.40 -15.79
C SER A 611 -19.52 33.72 -15.55
N ASN A 612 -20.41 32.76 -15.76
CA ASN A 612 -21.85 32.90 -15.47
C ASN A 612 -22.19 32.88 -13.96
N TYR A 613 -21.18 32.96 -13.08
CA TYR A 613 -21.35 32.93 -11.63
C TYR A 613 -20.93 34.26 -11.01
N ASP A 614 -21.68 34.70 -10.01
CA ASP A 614 -21.29 35.84 -9.19
C ASP A 614 -20.08 35.47 -8.31
N THR A 615 -19.17 36.42 -8.17
CA THR A 615 -17.95 36.29 -7.39
C THR A 615 -18.08 37.12 -6.13
N LYS A 616 -17.86 36.49 -4.97
CA LYS A 616 -17.72 37.23 -3.70
C LYS A 616 -16.49 38.11 -3.76
N GLY A 617 -16.72 39.42 -3.68
CA GLY A 617 -15.69 40.45 -3.64
C GLY A 617 -15.64 41.11 -2.28
N ILE A 618 -14.49 41.71 -1.98
CA ILE A 618 -14.25 42.53 -0.80
C ILE A 618 -13.77 43.91 -1.25
N SER A 619 -14.31 44.96 -0.65
CA SER A 619 -13.89 46.34 -0.89
C SER A 619 -13.61 47.05 0.43
N LEU A 620 -12.72 48.06 0.43
CA LEU A 620 -12.38 48.82 1.62
C LEU A 620 -13.24 50.07 1.72
N ASN A 621 -13.67 50.40 2.93
CA ASN A 621 -14.17 51.73 3.25
C ASN A 621 -12.98 52.66 3.55
N MET A 622 -12.58 53.45 2.54
CA MET A 622 -11.40 54.32 2.63
C MET A 622 -11.54 55.47 3.65
N GLN A 623 -12.76 55.77 4.09
CA GLN A 623 -13.02 56.76 5.14
C GLN A 623 -12.96 56.16 6.55
N HIS A 624 -12.84 54.84 6.67
CA HIS A 624 -12.83 54.17 7.98
C HIS A 624 -11.50 54.39 8.73
N PRO A 625 -11.50 54.83 10.01
CA PRO A 625 -10.27 55.15 10.75
C PRO A 625 -9.25 54.00 10.83
N LEU A 626 -9.72 52.76 10.98
CA LEU A 626 -8.86 51.57 11.00
C LEU A 626 -8.10 51.39 9.68
N VAL A 627 -8.80 51.56 8.55
CA VAL A 627 -8.23 51.38 7.21
C VAL A 627 -7.21 52.47 6.95
N GLN A 628 -7.55 53.73 7.25
CA GLN A 628 -6.65 54.87 7.13
C GLN A 628 -5.39 54.71 7.98
N ARG A 629 -5.52 54.19 9.21
CA ARG A 629 -4.39 53.92 10.09
C ARG A 629 -3.45 52.88 9.47
N ILE A 630 -3.96 51.74 9.02
CA ILE A 630 -3.13 50.65 8.44
C ILE A 630 -2.44 51.13 7.16
N ILE A 631 -3.15 51.87 6.31
CA ILE A 631 -2.58 52.46 5.09
C ILE A 631 -1.50 53.50 5.42
N ALA A 632 -1.74 54.36 6.42
CA ALA A 632 -0.75 55.34 6.86
C ALA A 632 0.50 54.68 7.45
N GLU A 633 0.35 53.60 8.22
CA GLU A 633 1.46 52.78 8.73
C GLU A 633 2.27 52.19 7.57
N ARG A 634 1.59 51.62 6.56
CA ARG A 634 2.23 51.11 5.34
C ARG A 634 3.00 52.20 4.61
N ASP A 635 2.38 53.34 4.35
CA ASP A 635 2.99 54.44 3.59
C ASP A 635 4.19 55.02 4.34
N ALA A 636 4.12 55.14 5.67
CA ALA A 636 5.27 55.52 6.49
C ALA A 636 6.41 54.51 6.36
N PHE A 637 6.12 53.21 6.39
CA PHE A 637 7.14 52.17 6.18
C PHE A 637 7.78 52.27 4.79
N VAL A 638 6.97 52.43 3.73
CA VAL A 638 7.46 52.62 2.36
C VAL A 638 8.34 53.88 2.23
N ARG A 639 8.01 54.98 2.92
CA ARG A 639 8.87 56.18 2.96
C ARG A 639 10.23 55.91 3.59
N VAL A 640 10.30 55.07 4.63
CA VAL A 640 11.59 54.66 5.21
C VAL A 640 12.40 53.83 4.20
N LEU A 641 11.75 52.89 3.49
CA LEU A 641 12.41 52.11 2.44
C LEU A 641 12.91 53.00 1.29
N LEU A 642 12.14 54.01 0.88
CA LEU A 642 12.52 54.99 -0.12
C LEU A 642 13.74 55.82 0.32
N GLN A 643 13.77 56.29 1.57
CA GLN A 643 14.93 57.01 2.10
C GLN A 643 16.21 56.17 2.09
N LEU A 644 16.11 54.89 2.45
CA LEU A 644 17.24 53.96 2.38
C LEU A 644 17.71 53.76 0.94
N TYR A 645 16.76 53.56 0.01
CA TYR A 645 17.02 53.40 -1.41
C TYR A 645 17.71 54.63 -2.02
N GLU A 646 17.19 55.84 -1.78
CA GLU A 646 17.75 57.11 -2.27
C GLU A 646 19.15 57.40 -1.73
N ARG A 647 19.46 56.92 -0.52
CA ARG A 647 20.79 57.03 0.10
C ARG A 647 21.74 55.91 -0.33
N ASN A 648 21.34 55.04 -1.26
CA ASN A 648 22.06 53.83 -1.65
C ASN A 648 22.45 52.95 -0.44
N GLN A 649 21.61 52.92 0.59
CA GLN A 649 21.79 52.05 1.75
C GLN A 649 21.11 50.71 1.53
N LEU A 650 21.78 49.64 1.92
CA LEU A 650 21.24 48.29 1.85
C LEU A 650 19.99 48.18 2.74
N ILE A 651 18.90 47.62 2.22
CA ILE A 651 17.66 47.42 2.98
C ILE A 651 17.75 46.11 3.77
N THR A 652 17.83 46.24 5.09
CA THR A 652 17.77 45.16 6.07
C THR A 652 16.91 45.61 7.26
N GLU A 653 16.49 44.68 8.12
CA GLU A 653 15.79 45.04 9.36
C GLU A 653 16.59 46.04 10.20
N GLN A 654 17.91 45.85 10.28
CA GLN A 654 18.82 46.72 11.02
C GLN A 654 18.89 48.13 10.42
N SER A 655 18.91 48.27 9.09
CA SER A 655 18.98 49.58 8.43
C SER A 655 17.69 50.36 8.62
N VAL A 656 16.53 49.68 8.56
CA VAL A 656 15.22 50.28 8.82
C VAL A 656 15.13 50.76 10.27
N GLN A 657 15.52 49.92 11.24
CA GLN A 657 15.54 50.29 12.66
C GLN A 657 16.47 51.49 12.95
N MET A 658 17.60 51.60 12.23
CA MET A 658 18.51 52.73 12.37
C MET A 658 18.02 54.02 11.71
N SER A 659 17.27 53.92 10.61
CA SER A 659 16.72 55.07 9.89
C SER A 659 15.53 55.71 10.62
N ASP A 660 14.74 54.90 11.34
CA ASP A 660 13.59 55.37 12.09
C ASP A 660 13.60 54.85 13.54
N LYS A 661 14.55 55.37 14.33
CA LYS A 661 14.79 54.93 15.72
C LYS A 661 13.63 55.18 16.69
N ARG A 662 12.69 56.07 16.32
CA ARG A 662 11.56 56.46 17.19
C ARG A 662 10.32 55.62 16.92
N ALA A 663 10.21 54.99 15.77
CA ALA A 663 9.11 54.10 15.44
C ALA A 663 9.36 52.68 15.98
N ASN A 664 8.31 52.10 16.56
CA ASN A 664 8.32 50.71 17.03
C ASN A 664 7.69 49.82 15.94
N TRP A 665 8.47 49.52 14.91
CA TRP A 665 8.02 48.69 13.79
C TRP A 665 7.96 47.21 14.18
N ASP A 666 6.88 46.53 13.80
CA ASP A 666 6.86 45.07 13.71
C ASP A 666 7.57 44.65 12.42
N LEU A 667 8.91 44.63 12.47
CA LEU A 667 9.75 44.40 11.29
C LEU A 667 9.44 43.06 10.59
N PRO A 668 9.31 41.92 11.29
CA PRO A 668 8.98 40.66 10.63
C PRO A 668 7.65 40.72 9.85
N LEU A 669 6.63 41.36 10.43
CA LEU A 669 5.34 41.52 9.76
C LEU A 669 5.45 42.42 8.52
N TRP A 670 6.04 43.61 8.66
CA TRP A 670 6.08 44.58 7.57
C TRP A 670 6.98 44.16 6.41
N PHE A 671 8.14 43.55 6.68
CA PHE A 671 8.96 42.94 5.63
C PHE A 671 8.18 41.84 4.90
N SER A 672 7.51 40.96 5.65
CA SER A 672 6.69 39.90 5.06
C SER A 672 5.53 40.44 4.21
N ILE A 673 4.85 41.51 4.63
CA ILE A 673 3.80 42.17 3.84
C ILE A 673 4.39 42.75 2.55
N MET A 674 5.51 43.49 2.66
CA MET A 674 6.15 44.11 1.50
C MET A 674 6.67 43.08 0.48
N GLU A 675 7.17 41.93 0.93
CA GLU A 675 7.54 40.83 0.05
C GLU A 675 6.32 40.21 -0.64
N THR A 676 5.26 39.92 0.13
CA THR A 676 4.02 39.32 -0.40
C THR A 676 3.40 40.18 -1.49
N GLU A 677 3.48 41.50 -1.32
CA GLU A 677 2.94 42.49 -2.25
C GLU A 677 3.95 42.93 -3.32
N ASN A 678 5.12 42.26 -3.44
CA ASN A 678 6.18 42.56 -4.41
C ASN A 678 6.74 43.99 -4.35
N VAL A 679 6.63 44.65 -3.20
CA VAL A 679 7.31 45.93 -2.92
C VAL A 679 8.79 45.70 -2.64
N LEU A 680 9.12 44.61 -1.92
CA LEU A 680 10.48 44.17 -1.64
C LEU A 680 10.75 42.82 -2.32
N ASN A 681 11.96 42.65 -2.85
CA ASN A 681 12.46 41.36 -3.35
C ASN A 681 13.76 40.99 -2.65
N VAL A 682 13.87 39.74 -2.21
CA VAL A 682 15.07 39.18 -1.57
C VAL A 682 16.22 39.18 -2.58
N LEU A 683 17.42 39.60 -2.15
CA LEU A 683 18.61 39.57 -3.00
C LEU A 683 19.11 38.11 -3.18
N PRO A 684 19.38 37.67 -4.42
CA PRO A 684 19.89 36.33 -4.68
C PRO A 684 21.14 36.01 -3.87
N GLY A 685 21.08 34.92 -3.09
CA GLY A 685 22.21 34.45 -2.27
C GLY A 685 22.48 35.24 -0.99
N ARG A 686 21.62 36.19 -0.60
CA ARG A 686 21.80 37.01 0.62
C ARG A 686 20.51 37.07 1.46
N VAL A 687 20.38 36.13 2.40
CA VAL A 687 19.25 36.06 3.33
C VAL A 687 19.18 37.33 4.18
N GLY A 688 17.97 37.91 4.32
CA GLY A 688 17.73 39.12 5.12
C GLY A 688 18.15 40.43 4.46
N GLN A 689 18.51 40.42 3.17
CA GLN A 689 18.81 41.62 2.39
C GLN A 689 17.82 41.78 1.25
N TYR A 690 17.33 43.01 1.07
CA TYR A 690 16.22 43.29 0.16
C TYR A 690 16.55 44.39 -0.84
N SER A 691 15.89 44.30 -1.99
CA SER A 691 15.83 45.36 -2.99
C SER A 691 14.41 45.95 -3.04
N LEU A 692 14.32 47.28 -3.05
CA LEU A 692 13.04 47.98 -3.24
C LEU A 692 12.69 48.02 -4.72
N PHE A 693 11.48 47.57 -5.07
CA PHE A 693 10.98 47.69 -6.43
C PHE A 693 10.48 49.12 -6.68
N ARG A 694 11.39 50.02 -7.07
CA ARG A 694 11.11 51.47 -7.17
C ARG A 694 9.96 51.84 -8.11
N THR A 695 9.71 51.04 -9.16
CA THR A 695 8.62 51.24 -10.13
C THR A 695 7.31 50.56 -9.72
N HIS A 696 7.24 49.98 -8.53
CA HIS A 696 6.02 49.39 -8.00
C HIS A 696 4.96 50.46 -7.74
N HIS A 697 3.69 50.21 -8.12
CA HIS A 697 2.58 51.17 -8.03
C HIS A 697 2.48 51.89 -6.68
N THR A 698 2.42 51.13 -5.58
CA THR A 698 2.35 51.69 -4.22
C THR A 698 3.55 52.57 -3.89
N VAL A 699 4.74 52.22 -4.38
CA VAL A 699 5.98 52.98 -4.11
C VAL A 699 5.95 54.30 -4.88
N THR A 700 5.54 54.27 -6.15
CA THR A 700 5.36 55.46 -7.00
C THR A 700 4.35 56.44 -6.38
N VAL A 701 3.20 55.94 -5.94
CA VAL A 701 2.17 56.75 -5.28
C VAL A 701 2.70 57.40 -3.99
N VAL A 702 3.39 56.63 -3.14
CA VAL A 702 3.96 57.14 -1.88
C VAL A 702 5.11 58.12 -2.10
N ALA A 703 5.88 57.96 -3.18
CA ALA A 703 6.94 58.89 -3.58
C ALA A 703 6.40 60.24 -4.12
N GLY A 704 5.10 60.32 -4.42
CA GLY A 704 4.49 61.53 -5.01
C GLY A 704 4.70 61.64 -6.52
N ASP A 705 5.15 60.57 -7.17
CA ASP A 705 5.28 60.51 -8.63
C ASP A 705 3.87 60.31 -9.23
N ASN A 706 3.45 61.19 -10.13
CA ASN A 706 2.13 61.08 -10.78
C ASN A 706 2.15 59.86 -11.74
N PRO A 707 1.37 58.80 -11.50
CA PRO A 707 1.47 57.54 -12.28
C PRO A 707 0.90 57.66 -13.70
N ASP A 708 0.05 58.66 -13.94
CA ASP A 708 -0.50 58.99 -15.25
C ASP A 708 0.33 60.15 -15.85
N GLY A 709 1.34 59.81 -16.65
CA GLY A 709 2.20 60.79 -17.32
C GLY A 709 1.40 61.76 -18.19
N SER A 710 1.18 62.98 -17.67
CA SER A 710 0.99 64.19 -18.46
C SER A 710 2.09 65.15 -18.07
N SER A 711 3.10 65.23 -18.92
CA SER A 711 3.96 66.39 -19.01
C SER A 711 3.09 67.57 -19.46
N GLU A 712 2.71 68.45 -18.54
CA GLU A 712 2.40 69.83 -18.93
C GLU A 712 3.71 70.49 -19.35
N SER A 713 3.76 70.85 -20.64
CA SER A 713 4.73 71.74 -21.26
C SER A 713 4.75 73.12 -20.61
#